data_AF-A0A923YU34-F1
#
_entry.id   AF-A0A923YU34-F1
#
_cell.length_a   1.000
_cell.length_b   1.000
_cell.length_c   1.000
_cell.angle_alpha   90.00
_cell.angle_beta   90.00
_cell.angle_gamma   90.00
#
_symmetry.space_group_name_H-M   'P 1'
#
loop_
_entity.id
_entity.type
_entity.pdbx_description
1 polymer ?
#
loop_
_entity_poly.entity_id
_entity_poly.type
_entity_poly.pdbx_seq_one_letter_code
_entity_poly.pdbx_strand_id
1 'polypeptide(L)'
;MVVFAGPVSAADLQISQYSFTPDPVPNGGSASFSIRATNLGPETISDAVLSVSISSRFQVSPGNFPAFCSLSGAIGNQTLTCALQSLPPGDINLNFTAVAIAIGSANSTATIGSVSAADPNPANNSLTVVPGVISGADLSTTKSDGTATHMVAAGSTIRYLLAANNAGPNATDAVTLIDALPPLTDFTFVSAVGTNWNCARSGLTVTCTYTGPALIGLYPPVTVTGVVASSTGGTITNNASATLNSPLFGDPNGNNNAATPTVTTILPGTDLQATKVMQGSIVVGGSATITIGVRNNGPQSVAGAPVSDTIDSSLGIGTLPAGCVAVGQTVTCTAAASIPVGGNQSFVIPVTGLTPTAGLISNIATTRPPSGVIDPIPANDTARANFQVVSAGADLSLTKMKTPSPVAAGGDMVSIIFVRNNGPSALDYTPPNQLRVVDTLPVGETYVSADTPWVCTAAGQVVTCFLNLPGTLAPSSTRQLTLRTRADAATSGVLTNTACTGSTAGSTALPLDPNSANDCSAASSVASAVTADLSINKSVSLDNVTYSQVGINVPSNGGFYIRYIVKNENVAATTGPAATVVMVDPIAGTSTASTVTTASTSTGAGPTFSTLNGQRQVSWTLANLAKGATETLIVRVDRPLVSNDDAGNGVFVNTATVSSPDTFDSVATNNSSSATYHVDSISDVTITAKSISPAIADVGVNATYTISAKNLGPNQASNVVVTDIIDPTRFALVGNPTTTRSGVTCTKDDATGTISCSLGSVNANTTYQVLQTVRPLFPFGGAISFPQTYQNTATVTTTTAETNTANNSGSVFHAVNGPVFDLALTKQEPGPEFDPIRFGDLLTYDIRVSNFGPSRANNVVVVDMPQPPAGNTMTFVDFSVNPVAASNGLSLYTPPAPNCALVGASVECRLDATSPANNFLDSLRQTIFRLRFSEGGAPPTGPLTFTDRAQVTATEQPTTTTPAADSQLANNVATQTTTVLPTTDLEVVSKTRTTPSPASIGETIGFSIVIRNNGASPTTQVRVTDALPPGFVIVGTPTAVPAGSATLTSISCSGTNTILCILTGLFPADGSLVTIALNARANSPYAGPLLTDLTNNVSISPGQDSVGTPLSFDTVPSNNSKSAVVQISQSTIAGTVFGDTNLDNIVQSGEGIAGVTLTLSGTDAAGNAVSRTTTTDSAGNFLFDRLPKGTYSIVETQPPRTYDRYETAGSVGGTVNNATFGSGPAANTIGNIV
;
A
#
# COMPACT_ATOMS: atom_id res chain seq x y z
N MET A 1 -55.87 -47.12 -44.12
CA MET A 1 -54.90 -46.14 -44.63
C MET A 1 -54.64 -45.15 -43.50
N VAL A 2 -53.64 -45.44 -42.67
CA VAL A 2 -53.19 -44.60 -41.55
C VAL A 2 -51.76 -44.24 -41.90
N VAL A 3 -51.50 -42.96 -42.14
CA VAL A 3 -50.17 -42.42 -42.43
C VAL A 3 -49.47 -42.24 -41.09
N PHE A 4 -48.45 -43.05 -40.83
CA PHE A 4 -47.50 -42.81 -39.74
C PHE A 4 -46.60 -41.64 -40.15
N ALA A 5 -46.58 -40.58 -39.35
CA ALA A 5 -45.62 -39.50 -39.44
C ALA A 5 -44.19 -40.07 -39.24
N GLY A 6 -43.25 -39.61 -40.07
CA GLY A 6 -41.82 -39.94 -39.95
C GLY A 6 -41.20 -39.40 -38.65
N PRO A 7 -39.98 -39.84 -38.31
CA PRO A 7 -39.34 -39.50 -37.05
C PRO A 7 -39.12 -37.99 -36.94
N VAL A 8 -39.50 -37.45 -35.79
CA VAL A 8 -39.31 -36.05 -35.39
C VAL A 8 -37.80 -35.76 -35.34
N SER A 9 -37.37 -34.60 -35.84
CA SER A 9 -35.99 -34.13 -35.71
C SER A 9 -35.59 -34.09 -34.23
N ALA A 10 -34.56 -34.85 -33.85
CA ALA A 10 -34.04 -34.84 -32.49
C ALA A 10 -33.01 -33.70 -32.36
N ALA A 11 -33.32 -32.67 -31.56
CA ALA A 11 -32.33 -31.73 -31.05
C ALA A 11 -31.65 -32.35 -29.81
N ASP A 12 -30.47 -31.89 -29.40
CA ASP A 12 -29.89 -32.19 -28.07
C ASP A 12 -29.19 -30.92 -27.60
N LEU A 13 -29.94 -30.05 -26.92
CA LEU A 13 -29.59 -28.68 -26.62
C LEU A 13 -29.13 -28.56 -25.17
N GLN A 14 -27.89 -28.16 -24.97
CA GLN A 14 -27.26 -28.06 -23.65
C GLN A 14 -26.83 -26.63 -23.32
N ILE A 15 -26.82 -26.28 -22.03
CA ILE A 15 -25.99 -25.20 -21.49
C ILE A 15 -24.76 -25.81 -20.82
N SER A 16 -23.64 -25.88 -21.54
CA SER A 16 -22.41 -26.55 -21.09
C SER A 16 -21.59 -25.68 -20.14
N GLN A 17 -21.77 -24.35 -20.21
CA GLN A 17 -21.09 -23.42 -19.30
C GLN A 17 -21.98 -22.20 -19.03
N TYR A 18 -21.99 -21.75 -17.77
CA TYR A 18 -22.52 -20.44 -17.39
C TYR A 18 -21.65 -19.88 -16.27
N SER A 19 -21.04 -18.71 -16.51
CA SER A 19 -20.14 -18.05 -15.56
C SER A 19 -20.27 -16.53 -15.64
N PHE A 20 -19.73 -15.83 -14.63
CA PHE A 20 -19.68 -14.37 -14.61
C PHE A 20 -18.45 -13.87 -13.84
N THR A 21 -18.04 -12.64 -14.13
CA THR A 21 -16.88 -11.98 -13.47
C THR A 21 -17.03 -10.45 -13.50
N PRO A 22 -16.57 -9.72 -12.47
CA PRO A 22 -16.08 -10.23 -11.18
C PRO A 22 -17.21 -10.83 -10.33
N ASP A 23 -16.87 -11.60 -9.31
CA ASP A 23 -17.77 -12.05 -8.26
C ASP A 23 -17.04 -11.80 -6.92
N PRO A 24 -17.64 -11.09 -5.95
CA PRO A 24 -18.87 -10.32 -6.05
C PRO A 24 -18.66 -9.03 -6.84
N VAL A 25 -19.77 -8.44 -7.29
CA VAL A 25 -19.79 -7.20 -8.06
C VAL A 25 -20.12 -6.04 -7.13
N PRO A 26 -19.36 -4.93 -7.11
CA PRO A 26 -19.78 -3.75 -6.37
C PRO A 26 -21.08 -3.19 -6.95
N ASN A 27 -22.04 -2.82 -6.11
CA ASN A 27 -23.29 -2.19 -6.57
C ASN A 27 -23.00 -0.93 -7.41
N GLY A 28 -23.63 -0.79 -8.59
CA GLY A 28 -23.30 0.23 -9.59
C GLY A 28 -22.13 -0.15 -10.52
N GLY A 29 -21.38 -1.21 -10.19
CA GLY A 29 -20.32 -1.79 -11.02
C GLY A 29 -20.89 -2.72 -12.09
N SER A 30 -20.06 -3.07 -13.09
CA SER A 30 -20.45 -3.95 -14.20
C SER A 30 -19.85 -5.34 -14.08
N ALA A 31 -20.62 -6.36 -14.44
CA ALA A 31 -20.18 -7.75 -14.56
C ALA A 31 -20.36 -8.26 -15.98
N SER A 32 -19.43 -9.10 -16.43
CA SER A 32 -19.50 -9.83 -17.70
C SER A 32 -20.01 -11.24 -17.43
N PHE A 33 -21.06 -11.63 -18.13
CA PHE A 33 -21.63 -12.97 -18.10
C PHE A 33 -21.25 -13.70 -19.40
N SER A 34 -20.90 -14.98 -19.28
CA SER A 34 -20.53 -15.84 -20.40
C SER A 34 -21.29 -17.15 -20.32
N ILE A 35 -22.01 -17.49 -21.38
CA ILE A 35 -22.79 -18.71 -21.53
C ILE A 35 -22.29 -19.45 -22.76
N ARG A 36 -22.07 -20.74 -22.63
CA ARG A 36 -21.87 -21.66 -23.75
C ARG A 36 -23.13 -22.50 -23.90
N ALA A 37 -23.82 -22.29 -25.02
CA ALA A 37 -24.91 -23.16 -25.43
C ALA A 37 -24.39 -24.10 -26.52
N THR A 38 -24.72 -25.38 -26.42
CA THR A 38 -24.24 -26.42 -27.31
C THR A 38 -25.44 -27.13 -27.90
N ASN A 39 -25.40 -27.43 -29.19
CA ASN A 39 -26.30 -28.44 -29.77
C ASN A 39 -25.45 -29.67 -30.08
N LEU A 40 -25.68 -30.76 -29.37
CA LEU A 40 -25.07 -32.08 -29.57
C LEU A 40 -25.90 -32.97 -30.50
N GLY A 41 -27.09 -32.47 -30.86
CA GLY A 41 -28.06 -33.17 -31.66
C GLY A 41 -27.73 -32.99 -33.12
N PRO A 42 -28.26 -33.84 -34.00
CA PRO A 42 -27.85 -33.78 -35.35
C PRO A 42 -28.15 -32.47 -36.04
N GLU A 43 -29.38 -32.03 -36.01
CA GLU A 43 -29.86 -31.05 -36.98
C GLU A 43 -29.52 -29.62 -36.56
N THR A 44 -29.26 -28.77 -37.55
CA THR A 44 -29.25 -27.34 -37.30
C THR A 44 -30.64 -26.94 -36.85
N ILE A 45 -30.76 -26.44 -35.63
CA ILE A 45 -32.03 -26.05 -35.06
C ILE A 45 -32.31 -24.60 -35.48
N SER A 46 -33.36 -24.42 -36.27
CA SER A 46 -33.69 -23.12 -36.88
C SER A 46 -34.57 -22.22 -35.99
N ASP A 47 -35.02 -22.75 -34.86
CA ASP A 47 -35.91 -22.10 -33.91
C ASP A 47 -35.43 -22.24 -32.45
N ALA A 48 -34.13 -22.46 -32.25
CA ALA A 48 -33.56 -22.56 -30.91
C ALA A 48 -33.66 -21.20 -30.21
N VAL A 49 -34.16 -21.21 -28.97
CA VAL A 49 -34.31 -20.01 -28.15
C VAL A 49 -33.50 -20.20 -26.86
N LEU A 50 -32.44 -19.40 -26.74
CA LEU A 50 -31.70 -19.27 -25.49
C LEU A 50 -32.36 -18.15 -24.66
N SER A 51 -32.88 -18.51 -23.50
CA SER A 51 -33.49 -17.57 -22.55
C SER A 51 -32.64 -17.50 -21.29
N VAL A 52 -32.25 -16.29 -20.90
CA VAL A 52 -31.49 -16.03 -19.68
C VAL A 52 -32.34 -15.20 -18.74
N SER A 53 -32.72 -15.77 -17.59
CA SER A 53 -33.33 -15.01 -16.51
C SER A 53 -32.25 -14.19 -15.81
N ILE A 54 -32.28 -12.87 -16.00
CA ILE A 54 -31.34 -11.97 -15.33
C ILE A 54 -31.77 -11.83 -13.88
N SER A 55 -30.84 -12.11 -12.98
CA SER A 55 -31.02 -11.94 -11.54
C SER A 55 -31.56 -10.56 -11.20
N SER A 56 -32.41 -10.47 -10.17
CA SER A 56 -32.97 -9.21 -9.70
C SER A 56 -31.96 -8.20 -9.16
N ARG A 57 -30.70 -8.64 -9.00
CA ARG A 57 -29.57 -7.81 -8.58
C ARG A 57 -28.88 -7.10 -9.73
N PHE A 58 -29.20 -7.45 -10.98
CA PHE A 58 -28.52 -6.94 -12.16
C PHE A 58 -29.48 -6.31 -13.17
N GLN A 59 -28.96 -5.32 -13.88
CA GLN A 59 -29.61 -4.69 -15.01
C GLN A 59 -28.73 -4.81 -16.26
N VAL A 60 -29.25 -5.48 -17.29
CA VAL A 60 -28.72 -5.40 -18.65
C VAL A 60 -29.32 -4.16 -19.34
N SER A 61 -28.54 -3.44 -20.12
CA SER A 61 -28.99 -2.30 -20.93
C SER A 61 -28.99 -2.65 -22.43
N PRO A 62 -29.87 -2.06 -23.26
CA PRO A 62 -29.80 -2.19 -24.71
C PRO A 62 -28.40 -1.88 -25.24
N GLY A 63 -27.84 -2.77 -26.07
CA GLY A 63 -26.48 -2.64 -26.62
C GLY A 63 -25.39 -3.41 -25.84
N ASN A 64 -25.68 -3.89 -24.63
CA ASN A 64 -24.76 -4.69 -23.81
C ASN A 64 -24.90 -6.22 -24.03
N PHE A 65 -25.57 -6.62 -25.10
CA PHE A 65 -25.80 -8.02 -25.50
C PHE A 65 -25.78 -8.12 -27.03
N PRO A 66 -25.59 -9.31 -27.62
CA PRO A 66 -25.52 -9.47 -29.07
C PRO A 66 -26.81 -9.07 -29.78
N ALA A 67 -26.69 -8.59 -31.02
CA ALA A 67 -27.81 -8.06 -31.80
C ALA A 67 -28.93 -9.07 -32.12
N PHE A 68 -28.65 -10.38 -32.05
CA PHE A 68 -29.63 -11.44 -32.24
C PHE A 68 -30.45 -11.75 -30.96
N CYS A 69 -30.19 -11.04 -29.86
CA CYS A 69 -30.94 -11.13 -28.64
C CYS A 69 -31.87 -9.93 -28.46
N SER A 70 -32.94 -10.16 -27.72
CA SER A 70 -33.91 -9.15 -27.30
C SER A 70 -34.01 -9.17 -25.77
N LEU A 71 -34.15 -8.00 -25.18
CA LEU A 71 -34.31 -7.84 -23.74
C LEU A 71 -35.77 -7.51 -23.45
N SER A 72 -36.38 -8.21 -22.50
CA SER A 72 -37.76 -7.99 -22.07
C SER A 72 -37.87 -8.01 -20.55
N GLY A 73 -39.01 -7.54 -20.02
CA GLY A 73 -39.24 -7.43 -18.57
C GLY A 73 -38.87 -6.07 -17.98
N ALA A 74 -39.15 -5.90 -16.69
CA ALA A 74 -38.79 -4.69 -15.95
C ALA A 74 -37.37 -4.81 -15.38
N ILE A 75 -36.74 -3.67 -15.08
CA ILE A 75 -35.44 -3.64 -14.38
C ILE A 75 -35.55 -4.44 -13.08
N GLY A 76 -34.57 -5.32 -12.82
CA GLY A 76 -34.60 -6.26 -11.69
C GLY A 76 -35.44 -7.52 -11.89
N ASN A 77 -36.02 -7.73 -13.08
CA ASN A 77 -36.63 -8.98 -13.49
C ASN A 77 -36.65 -9.07 -15.03
N GLN A 78 -35.45 -8.99 -15.62
CA GLN A 78 -35.29 -8.96 -17.07
C GLN A 78 -35.02 -10.37 -17.60
N THR A 79 -35.52 -10.65 -18.79
CA THR A 79 -35.19 -11.87 -19.53
C THR A 79 -34.51 -11.47 -20.83
N LEU A 80 -33.29 -11.98 -21.02
CA LEU A 80 -32.58 -11.88 -22.29
C LEU A 80 -32.94 -13.10 -23.14
N THR A 81 -33.67 -12.89 -24.23
CA THR A 81 -34.13 -13.93 -25.14
C THR A 81 -33.38 -13.80 -26.48
N CYS A 82 -32.56 -14.80 -26.78
CA CYS A 82 -31.76 -14.89 -28.00
C CYS A 82 -32.41 -15.90 -28.95
N ALA A 83 -32.95 -15.41 -30.06
CA ALA A 83 -33.49 -16.25 -31.11
C ALA A 83 -32.36 -16.71 -32.02
N LEU A 84 -31.94 -17.96 -31.87
CA LEU A 84 -30.90 -18.58 -32.66
C LEU A 84 -31.55 -19.15 -33.93
N GLN A 85 -31.67 -18.30 -34.96
CA GLN A 85 -32.29 -18.65 -36.25
C GLN A 85 -31.56 -19.78 -37.00
N SER A 86 -30.34 -20.09 -36.56
CA SER A 86 -29.55 -21.24 -36.98
C SER A 86 -28.59 -21.56 -35.85
N LEU A 87 -28.92 -22.56 -35.04
CA LEU A 87 -27.98 -23.18 -34.12
C LEU A 87 -27.41 -24.43 -34.78
N PRO A 88 -26.29 -24.30 -35.53
CA PRO A 88 -25.59 -25.48 -36.00
C PRO A 88 -25.11 -26.24 -34.76
N PRO A 89 -25.15 -27.57 -34.78
CA PRO A 89 -24.53 -28.32 -33.72
C PRO A 89 -23.03 -28.00 -33.54
N GLY A 90 -22.56 -28.24 -32.32
CA GLY A 90 -21.41 -27.56 -31.73
C GLY A 90 -21.80 -26.38 -30.84
N ASP A 91 -20.80 -25.60 -30.43
CA ASP A 91 -20.93 -24.54 -29.43
C ASP A 91 -21.24 -23.17 -30.04
N ILE A 92 -22.09 -22.41 -29.33
CA ILE A 92 -22.21 -20.96 -29.47
C ILE A 92 -21.97 -20.28 -28.11
N ASN A 93 -21.15 -19.24 -28.11
CA ASN A 93 -20.90 -18.44 -26.92
C ASN A 93 -21.78 -17.18 -26.95
N LEU A 94 -22.51 -16.95 -25.87
CA LEU A 94 -23.23 -15.73 -25.59
C LEU A 94 -22.51 -14.97 -24.47
N ASN A 95 -22.07 -13.76 -24.76
CA ASN A 95 -21.52 -12.85 -23.76
C ASN A 95 -22.41 -11.61 -23.65
N PHE A 96 -22.69 -11.17 -22.43
CA PHE A 96 -23.38 -9.90 -22.17
C PHE A 96 -22.84 -9.24 -20.91
N THR A 97 -23.04 -7.93 -20.78
CA THR A 97 -22.68 -7.20 -19.57
C THR A 97 -23.92 -6.69 -18.84
N ALA A 98 -23.87 -6.73 -17.52
CA ALA A 98 -24.94 -6.24 -16.65
C ALA A 98 -24.37 -5.40 -15.52
N VAL A 99 -25.05 -4.31 -15.17
CA VAL A 99 -24.72 -3.44 -14.04
C VAL A 99 -25.42 -3.95 -12.80
N ALA A 100 -24.70 -4.07 -11.68
CA ALA A 100 -25.29 -4.39 -10.40
C ALA A 100 -26.14 -3.21 -9.90
N ILE A 101 -27.37 -3.48 -9.44
CA ILE A 101 -28.35 -2.45 -9.03
C ILE A 101 -28.86 -2.64 -7.60
N ALA A 102 -28.62 -3.80 -6.99
CA ALA A 102 -29.03 -4.09 -5.64
C ALA A 102 -28.08 -5.08 -4.96
N ILE A 103 -27.73 -4.82 -3.70
CA ILE A 103 -26.90 -5.69 -2.86
C ILE A 103 -27.60 -7.05 -2.62
N GLY A 104 -26.79 -8.09 -2.46
CA GLY A 104 -27.20 -9.46 -2.18
C GLY A 104 -26.93 -10.38 -3.37
N SER A 105 -27.36 -11.63 -3.26
CA SER A 105 -27.25 -12.62 -4.32
C SER A 105 -28.64 -13.08 -4.76
N ALA A 106 -28.78 -13.47 -6.02
CA ALA A 106 -29.99 -14.12 -6.54
C ALA A 106 -29.66 -14.92 -7.80
N ASN A 107 -30.40 -16.02 -8.00
CA ASN A 107 -30.20 -16.93 -9.13
C ASN A 107 -30.33 -16.21 -10.47
N SER A 108 -29.47 -16.61 -11.41
CA SER A 108 -29.63 -16.35 -12.83
C SER A 108 -29.53 -17.68 -13.55
N THR A 109 -30.52 -17.99 -14.39
CA THR A 109 -30.63 -19.29 -15.06
C THR A 109 -30.60 -19.06 -16.57
N ALA A 110 -29.71 -19.77 -17.26
CA ALA A 110 -29.74 -19.88 -18.71
C ALA A 110 -30.45 -21.16 -19.09
N THR A 111 -31.40 -21.09 -20.01
CA THR A 111 -32.15 -22.23 -20.55
C THR A 111 -32.17 -22.21 -22.07
N ILE A 112 -32.00 -23.34 -22.73
CA ILE A 112 -32.12 -23.45 -24.19
C ILE A 112 -33.20 -24.47 -24.58
N GLY A 113 -33.98 -24.17 -25.63
CA GLY A 113 -35.00 -25.08 -26.13
C GLY A 113 -35.40 -24.80 -27.57
N SER A 114 -36.16 -25.72 -28.17
CA SER A 114 -36.75 -25.62 -29.51
C SER A 114 -38.22 -26.04 -29.43
N VAL A 115 -39.07 -25.45 -30.28
CA VAL A 115 -40.50 -25.82 -30.38
C VAL A 115 -40.76 -26.84 -31.49
N SER A 116 -39.87 -26.93 -32.48
CA SER A 116 -39.99 -27.85 -33.62
C SER A 116 -39.18 -29.14 -33.46
N ALA A 117 -38.14 -29.14 -32.62
CA ALA A 117 -37.28 -30.29 -32.40
C ALA A 117 -37.31 -30.75 -30.93
N ALA A 118 -37.63 -32.03 -30.73
CA ALA A 118 -37.70 -32.62 -29.40
C ALA A 118 -36.30 -32.98 -28.91
N ASP A 119 -36.01 -32.64 -27.66
CA ASP A 119 -34.75 -32.94 -26.99
C ASP A 119 -34.85 -34.25 -26.18
N PRO A 120 -34.06 -35.30 -26.48
CA PRO A 120 -34.07 -36.56 -25.74
C PRO A 120 -33.37 -36.47 -24.38
N ASN A 121 -32.61 -35.39 -24.12
CA ASN A 121 -31.83 -35.19 -22.91
C ASN A 121 -32.16 -33.84 -22.20
N PRO A 122 -33.43 -33.57 -21.86
CA PRO A 122 -33.88 -32.25 -21.39
C PRO A 122 -33.24 -31.75 -20.08
N ALA A 123 -32.45 -32.59 -19.40
CA ALA A 123 -31.79 -32.28 -18.14
C ALA A 123 -30.56 -31.38 -18.30
N ASN A 124 -29.92 -31.35 -19.49
CA ASN A 124 -28.73 -30.53 -19.75
C ASN A 124 -29.06 -29.14 -20.34
N ASN A 125 -30.34 -28.88 -20.60
CA ASN A 125 -30.84 -27.65 -21.24
C ASN A 125 -30.80 -26.40 -20.34
N SER A 126 -30.40 -26.54 -19.07
CA SER A 126 -30.47 -25.47 -18.08
C SER A 126 -29.29 -25.49 -17.13
N LEU A 127 -28.68 -24.32 -16.91
CA LEU A 127 -27.64 -24.12 -15.90
C LEU A 127 -27.91 -22.84 -15.12
N THR A 128 -27.67 -22.88 -13.80
CA THR A 128 -27.93 -21.75 -12.90
C THR A 128 -26.65 -21.31 -12.20
N VAL A 129 -26.41 -20.01 -12.21
CA VAL A 129 -25.38 -19.33 -11.40
C VAL A 129 -26.03 -18.39 -10.41
N VAL A 130 -25.31 -17.99 -9.37
CA VAL A 130 -25.85 -17.14 -8.31
C VAL A 130 -24.94 -15.94 -8.07
N PRO A 131 -25.04 -14.89 -8.90
CA PRO A 131 -24.13 -13.76 -8.80
C PRO A 131 -24.33 -12.92 -7.54
N GLY A 132 -23.22 -12.64 -6.84
CA GLY A 132 -23.18 -11.81 -5.64
C GLY A 132 -22.95 -10.34 -5.96
N VAL A 133 -23.67 -9.46 -5.26
CA VAL A 133 -23.46 -8.01 -5.25
C VAL A 133 -23.17 -7.50 -3.84
N ILE A 134 -22.02 -6.84 -3.65
CA ILE A 134 -21.65 -6.15 -2.40
C ILE A 134 -21.95 -4.64 -2.47
N SER A 135 -21.76 -3.92 -1.37
CA SER A 135 -21.96 -2.46 -1.36
C SER A 135 -21.00 -1.76 -2.33
N GLY A 136 -21.50 -0.76 -3.06
CA GLY A 136 -20.71 0.01 -4.02
C GLY A 136 -20.56 1.46 -3.61
N ALA A 137 -19.33 1.94 -3.49
CA ALA A 137 -19.00 3.33 -3.20
C ALA A 137 -17.99 3.86 -4.24
N ASP A 138 -18.46 4.67 -5.18
CA ASP A 138 -17.66 5.28 -6.26
C ASP A 138 -16.85 6.47 -5.72
N LEU A 139 -15.59 6.22 -5.33
CA LEU A 139 -14.73 7.21 -4.69
C LEU A 139 -13.90 7.98 -5.71
N SER A 140 -14.16 9.28 -5.81
CA SER A 140 -13.30 10.21 -6.55
C SER A 140 -12.50 11.11 -5.61
N THR A 141 -11.29 11.47 -6.02
CA THR A 141 -10.43 12.40 -5.26
C THR A 141 -9.96 13.56 -6.11
N THR A 142 -9.94 14.74 -5.50
CA THR A 142 -9.33 15.94 -6.07
C THR A 142 -8.31 16.53 -5.12
N LYS A 143 -7.34 17.23 -5.69
CA LYS A 143 -6.27 17.89 -4.95
C LYS A 143 -6.00 19.26 -5.57
N SER A 144 -5.77 20.26 -4.72
CA SER A 144 -5.32 21.59 -5.13
C SER A 144 -4.24 22.10 -4.18
N ASP A 145 -3.41 23.04 -4.62
CA ASP A 145 -2.40 23.70 -3.78
C ASP A 145 -2.95 24.93 -3.03
N GLY A 146 -4.26 25.16 -3.12
CA GLY A 146 -4.96 26.28 -2.49
C GLY A 146 -4.66 27.64 -3.11
N THR A 147 -3.90 27.71 -4.22
CA THR A 147 -3.54 28.96 -4.90
C THR A 147 -4.19 29.05 -6.27
N ALA A 148 -4.74 30.22 -6.62
CA ALA A 148 -5.34 30.41 -7.94
C ALA A 148 -4.30 30.45 -9.08
N THR A 149 -3.05 30.81 -8.75
CA THR A 149 -1.95 31.00 -9.70
C THR A 149 -1.05 29.78 -9.85
N HIS A 150 -1.15 28.77 -8.97
CA HIS A 150 -0.23 27.63 -8.88
C HIS A 150 1.24 28.05 -8.75
N MET A 151 1.49 29.17 -8.07
CA MET A 151 2.81 29.77 -7.88
C MET A 151 3.05 30.09 -6.41
N VAL A 152 4.16 29.60 -5.85
CA VAL A 152 4.55 29.82 -4.44
C VAL A 152 6.05 30.12 -4.37
N ALA A 153 6.47 31.09 -3.56
CA ALA A 153 7.90 31.38 -3.38
C ALA A 153 8.58 30.34 -2.49
N ALA A 154 9.85 30.04 -2.76
CA ALA A 154 10.66 29.21 -1.88
C ALA A 154 10.70 29.78 -0.45
N GLY A 155 10.62 28.91 0.57
CA GLY A 155 10.50 29.28 1.97
C GLY A 155 9.10 29.65 2.44
N SER A 156 8.13 29.79 1.53
CA SER A 156 6.73 30.05 1.89
C SER A 156 6.00 28.80 2.39
N THR A 157 4.93 29.01 3.16
CA THR A 157 3.99 27.94 3.52
C THR A 157 3.05 27.65 2.35
N ILE A 158 2.91 26.37 1.99
CA ILE A 158 1.94 25.86 1.01
C ILE A 158 0.93 24.95 1.71
N ARG A 159 -0.34 24.99 1.26
CA ARG A 159 -1.45 24.22 1.82
C ARG A 159 -2.15 23.42 0.73
N TYR A 160 -1.92 22.12 0.70
CA TYR A 160 -2.66 21.24 -0.20
C TYR A 160 -4.03 20.89 0.39
N LEU A 161 -5.09 21.11 -0.38
CA LEU A 161 -6.45 20.74 -0.04
C LEU A 161 -6.82 19.46 -0.79
N LEU A 162 -7.09 18.38 -0.05
CA LEU A 162 -7.55 17.10 -0.55
C LEU A 162 -9.05 16.98 -0.29
N ALA A 163 -9.81 16.62 -1.32
CA ALA A 163 -11.25 16.35 -1.20
C ALA A 163 -11.59 14.99 -1.81
N ALA A 164 -12.28 14.16 -1.03
CA ALA A 164 -12.87 12.91 -1.49
C ALA A 164 -14.38 13.09 -1.72
N ASN A 165 -14.93 12.33 -2.67
CA ASN A 165 -16.36 12.30 -2.97
C ASN A 165 -16.78 10.84 -3.22
N ASN A 166 -17.88 10.41 -2.61
CA ASN A 166 -18.53 9.14 -2.95
C ASN A 166 -19.75 9.41 -3.85
N ALA A 167 -19.68 9.10 -5.15
CA ALA A 167 -20.81 9.32 -6.06
C ALA A 167 -22.01 8.36 -5.82
N GLY A 168 -21.86 7.40 -4.90
CA GLY A 168 -22.84 6.36 -4.60
C GLY A 168 -22.51 5.06 -5.35
N PRO A 169 -23.46 4.11 -5.44
CA PRO A 169 -24.84 4.18 -4.95
C PRO A 169 -25.01 3.99 -3.43
N ASN A 170 -24.02 3.47 -2.72
CA ASN A 170 -24.11 3.23 -1.27
C ASN A 170 -23.29 4.24 -0.46
N ALA A 171 -23.84 4.70 0.67
CA ALA A 171 -23.10 5.53 1.62
C ALA A 171 -22.01 4.70 2.32
N THR A 172 -20.85 5.30 2.58
CA THR A 172 -19.78 4.63 3.34
C THR A 172 -19.05 5.61 4.25
N ASP A 173 -18.53 5.13 5.37
CA ASP A 173 -17.55 5.82 6.23
C ASP A 173 -16.15 5.21 6.07
N ALA A 174 -16.03 4.12 5.31
CA ALA A 174 -14.84 3.32 5.13
C ALA A 174 -13.86 3.94 4.12
N VAL A 175 -13.54 5.23 4.27
CA VAL A 175 -12.70 5.99 3.33
C VAL A 175 -11.34 6.33 3.93
N THR A 176 -10.28 6.10 3.16
CA THR A 176 -8.92 6.54 3.48
C THR A 176 -8.40 7.43 2.36
N LEU A 177 -7.93 8.62 2.72
CA LEU A 177 -7.18 9.51 1.85
C LEU A 177 -5.69 9.32 2.07
N ILE A 178 -4.93 9.24 0.97
CA ILE A 178 -3.49 9.04 0.98
C ILE A 178 -2.86 10.21 0.21
N ASP A 179 -1.95 10.95 0.84
CA ASP A 179 -1.13 11.98 0.22
C ASP A 179 0.31 11.50 0.09
N ALA A 180 0.86 11.52 -1.13
CA ALA A 180 2.26 11.25 -1.41
C ALA A 180 3.04 12.57 -1.42
N LEU A 181 3.56 12.95 -0.25
CA LEU A 181 4.28 14.19 -0.05
C LEU A 181 5.47 14.30 -1.03
N PRO A 182 5.79 15.51 -1.50
CA PRO A 182 6.99 15.73 -2.29
C PRO A 182 8.27 15.38 -1.51
N PRO A 183 9.41 15.18 -2.19
CA PRO A 183 10.69 14.88 -1.55
C PRO A 183 11.06 15.91 -0.47
N LEU A 184 11.75 15.45 0.58
CA LEU A 184 12.22 16.31 1.68
C LEU A 184 13.13 17.46 1.24
N THR A 185 13.76 17.34 0.06
CA THR A 185 14.58 18.42 -0.54
C THR A 185 13.76 19.61 -0.98
N ASP A 186 12.47 19.41 -1.27
CA ASP A 186 11.61 20.41 -1.88
C ASP A 186 10.47 20.83 -0.95
N PHE A 187 10.07 19.98 -0.01
CA PHE A 187 8.94 20.19 0.88
C PHE A 187 9.19 19.67 2.30
N THR A 188 8.98 20.53 3.30
CA THR A 188 9.00 20.19 4.72
C THR A 188 7.58 20.18 5.27
N PHE A 189 7.07 18.99 5.61
CA PHE A 189 5.74 18.83 6.23
C PHE A 189 5.64 19.51 7.60
N VAL A 190 4.51 20.17 7.84
CA VAL A 190 4.17 20.80 9.13
C VAL A 190 3.01 20.07 9.80
N SER A 191 1.89 19.87 9.10
CA SER A 191 0.70 19.20 9.67
C SER A 191 -0.25 18.68 8.59
N ALA A 192 -1.15 17.77 8.99
CA ALA A 192 -2.30 17.36 8.20
C ALA A 192 -3.51 17.29 9.11
N VAL A 193 -4.57 18.03 8.77
CA VAL A 193 -5.77 18.15 9.61
C VAL A 193 -7.04 18.17 8.75
N GLY A 194 -8.10 17.56 9.23
CA GLY A 194 -9.42 17.56 8.61
C GLY A 194 -10.50 17.19 9.63
N THR A 195 -11.71 17.74 9.48
CA THR A 195 -12.83 17.42 10.36
C THR A 195 -13.27 15.97 10.15
N ASN A 196 -13.36 15.18 11.22
CA ASN A 196 -13.64 13.74 11.18
C ASN A 196 -12.59 12.93 10.38
N TRP A 197 -11.36 13.40 10.37
CA TRP A 197 -10.23 12.66 9.83
C TRP A 197 -9.18 12.44 10.91
N ASN A 198 -8.70 11.21 11.02
CA ASN A 198 -7.49 10.92 11.78
C ASN A 198 -6.32 10.75 10.80
N CYS A 199 -5.38 11.69 10.83
CA CYS A 199 -4.25 11.75 9.91
C CYS A 199 -2.93 11.38 10.60
N ALA A 200 -2.19 10.45 10.01
CA ALA A 200 -0.86 10.07 10.46
C ALA A 200 0.14 10.14 9.30
N ARG A 201 1.39 10.53 9.60
CA ARG A 201 2.48 10.56 8.63
C ARG A 201 3.45 9.41 8.88
N SER A 202 3.81 8.69 7.83
CA SER A 202 4.91 7.73 7.82
C SER A 202 5.81 8.01 6.61
N GLY A 203 7.06 8.42 6.84
CA GLY A 203 7.98 8.78 5.75
C GLY A 203 7.47 9.95 4.89
N LEU A 204 7.30 9.70 3.58
CA LEU A 204 6.74 10.66 2.60
C LEU A 204 5.23 10.46 2.37
N THR A 205 4.55 9.66 3.16
CA THR A 205 3.12 9.39 2.99
C THR A 205 2.34 9.92 4.19
N VAL A 206 1.27 10.65 3.92
CA VAL A 206 0.24 11.00 4.90
C VAL A 206 -1.00 10.17 4.62
N THR A 207 -1.46 9.44 5.62
CA THR A 207 -2.67 8.63 5.54
C THR A 207 -3.70 9.20 6.50
N CYS A 208 -4.85 9.59 5.96
CA CYS A 208 -5.98 10.13 6.69
C CYS A 208 -7.16 9.15 6.59
N THR A 209 -7.59 8.61 7.72
CA THR A 209 -8.77 7.73 7.78
C THR A 209 -9.99 8.52 8.24
N TYR A 210 -11.10 8.38 7.53
CA TYR A 210 -12.35 9.04 7.90
C TYR A 210 -12.97 8.38 9.13
N THR A 211 -13.50 9.19 10.05
CA THR A 211 -14.09 8.73 11.32
C THR A 211 -15.47 9.35 11.55
N GLY A 212 -16.09 9.90 10.51
CA GLY A 212 -17.42 10.50 10.56
C GLY A 212 -18.53 9.53 10.14
N PRO A 213 -19.78 10.00 10.01
CA PRO A 213 -20.90 9.17 9.57
C PRO A 213 -20.76 8.78 8.09
N ALA A 214 -21.33 7.66 7.68
CA ALA A 214 -21.30 7.23 6.28
C ALA A 214 -21.98 8.23 5.32
N LEU A 215 -21.34 8.57 4.20
CA LEU A 215 -21.81 9.58 3.25
C LEU A 215 -21.94 9.07 1.80
N ILE A 216 -22.91 9.62 1.08
CA ILE A 216 -22.91 9.78 -0.38
C ILE A 216 -22.70 11.28 -0.64
N GLY A 217 -21.77 11.63 -1.51
CA GLY A 217 -21.33 12.99 -1.81
C GLY A 217 -19.97 13.33 -1.23
N LEU A 218 -19.72 14.63 -1.07
CA LEU A 218 -18.42 15.18 -0.64
C LEU A 218 -18.14 14.89 0.84
N TYR A 219 -16.94 14.41 1.11
CA TYR A 219 -16.40 14.35 2.48
C TYR A 219 -15.81 15.71 2.86
N PRO A 220 -15.74 16.04 4.17
CA PRO A 220 -14.98 17.20 4.64
C PRO A 220 -13.54 17.15 4.12
N PRO A 221 -12.96 18.25 3.63
CA PRO A 221 -11.63 18.20 3.03
C PRO A 221 -10.52 18.08 4.09
N VAL A 222 -9.39 17.50 3.69
CA VAL A 222 -8.16 17.44 4.49
C VAL A 222 -7.19 18.51 3.98
N THR A 223 -6.62 19.29 4.91
CA THR A 223 -5.57 20.27 4.60
C THR A 223 -4.21 19.75 5.04
N VAL A 224 -3.30 19.56 4.08
CA VAL A 224 -1.89 19.21 4.32
C VAL A 224 -1.03 20.47 4.19
N THR A 225 -0.40 20.88 5.29
CA THR A 225 0.42 22.10 5.35
C THR A 225 1.90 21.74 5.39
N GLY A 226 2.71 22.46 4.62
CA GLY A 226 4.17 22.40 4.72
C GLY A 226 4.86 23.67 4.21
N VAL A 227 6.18 23.68 4.30
CA VAL A 227 7.04 24.78 3.84
C VAL A 227 7.83 24.33 2.62
N VAL A 228 7.89 25.18 1.60
CA VAL A 228 8.69 24.93 0.40
C VAL A 228 10.17 25.01 0.76
N ALA A 229 10.86 23.88 0.76
CA ALA A 229 12.27 23.75 1.12
C ALA A 229 13.22 23.86 -0.08
N SER A 230 12.70 23.91 -1.32
CA SER A 230 13.51 23.89 -2.54
C SER A 230 14.56 25.01 -2.57
N SER A 231 15.81 24.62 -2.84
CA SER A 231 16.96 25.53 -2.99
C SER A 231 17.15 26.05 -4.42
N THR A 232 16.39 25.53 -5.39
CA THR A 232 16.42 25.90 -6.81
C THR A 232 15.02 26.15 -7.37
N GLY A 233 14.85 27.10 -8.27
CA GLY A 233 13.57 27.31 -8.98
C GLY A 233 13.16 26.05 -9.76
N GLY A 234 11.86 25.77 -9.86
CA GLY A 234 11.35 24.54 -10.47
C GLY A 234 9.86 24.30 -10.21
N THR A 235 9.41 23.05 -10.27
CA THR A 235 8.04 22.66 -9.93
C THR A 235 8.03 21.58 -8.86
N ILE A 236 7.12 21.68 -7.90
CA ILE A 236 6.82 20.63 -6.93
C ILE A 236 5.55 19.91 -7.37
N THR A 237 5.60 18.59 -7.44
CA THR A 237 4.44 17.75 -7.73
C THR A 237 4.03 17.01 -6.47
N ASN A 238 2.75 17.10 -6.11
CA ASN A 238 2.16 16.36 -5.00
C ASN A 238 0.93 15.57 -5.50
N ASN A 239 0.82 14.32 -5.07
CA ASN A 239 -0.23 13.39 -5.53
C ASN A 239 -1.09 12.95 -4.34
N ALA A 240 -2.38 12.73 -4.61
CA ALA A 240 -3.29 12.15 -3.63
C ALA A 240 -4.18 11.08 -4.26
N SER A 241 -4.63 10.12 -3.46
CA SER A 241 -5.61 9.11 -3.83
C SER A 241 -6.55 8.80 -2.68
N ALA A 242 -7.77 8.35 -2.96
CA ALA A 242 -8.66 7.73 -1.99
C ALA A 242 -8.77 6.22 -2.21
N THR A 243 -8.93 5.49 -1.13
CA THR A 243 -9.19 4.05 -1.14
C THR A 243 -10.25 3.71 -0.12
N LEU A 244 -10.97 2.62 -0.36
CA LEU A 244 -11.82 2.00 0.66
C LEU A 244 -10.94 1.22 1.64
N ASN A 245 -11.23 1.30 2.94
CA ASN A 245 -10.52 0.54 3.98
C ASN A 245 -11.37 -0.60 4.57
N SER A 246 -12.51 -0.89 3.95
CA SER A 246 -13.36 -2.04 4.27
C SER A 246 -13.61 -2.86 3.01
N PRO A 247 -13.37 -4.18 3.03
CA PRO A 247 -13.67 -5.06 1.90
C PRO A 247 -15.18 -5.36 1.74
N LEU A 248 -16.05 -4.82 2.61
CA LEU A 248 -17.51 -4.85 2.41
C LEU A 248 -17.99 -3.92 1.29
N PHE A 249 -17.11 -3.00 0.89
CA PHE A 249 -17.36 -2.04 -0.17
C PHE A 249 -16.39 -2.33 -1.31
N GLY A 250 -16.91 -2.30 -2.53
CA GLY A 250 -16.09 -2.16 -3.72
C GLY A 250 -16.31 -0.80 -4.35
N ASP A 251 -15.33 -0.34 -5.12
CA ASP A 251 -15.45 0.86 -5.93
C ASP A 251 -15.93 0.48 -7.34
N PRO A 252 -17.14 0.91 -7.77
CA PRO A 252 -17.64 0.68 -9.12
C PRO A 252 -16.77 1.27 -10.23
N ASN A 253 -15.96 2.28 -9.94
CA ASN A 253 -15.13 3.00 -10.90
C ASN A 253 -13.77 3.38 -10.31
N GLY A 254 -12.89 2.40 -10.11
CA GLY A 254 -11.54 2.62 -9.56
C GLY A 254 -10.61 3.60 -10.30
N ASN A 255 -11.01 4.12 -11.47
CA ASN A 255 -10.19 5.00 -12.30
C ASN A 255 -10.22 6.47 -11.87
N ASN A 256 -11.18 6.89 -11.02
CA ASN A 256 -11.32 8.27 -10.57
C ASN A 256 -10.78 8.51 -9.14
N ASN A 257 -10.25 7.46 -8.52
CA ASN A 257 -9.76 7.45 -7.13
C ASN A 257 -8.46 8.22 -6.94
N ALA A 258 -7.67 8.40 -8.00
CA ALA A 258 -6.44 9.16 -7.98
C ALA A 258 -6.71 10.60 -8.45
N ALA A 259 -6.31 11.58 -7.64
CA ALA A 259 -6.33 12.97 -8.06
C ALA A 259 -5.30 13.19 -9.19
N THR A 260 -5.61 14.11 -10.11
CA THR A 260 -4.60 14.61 -11.04
C THR A 260 -3.45 15.23 -10.23
N PRO A 261 -2.17 14.89 -10.52
CA PRO A 261 -1.03 15.44 -9.81
C PRO A 261 -1.07 16.96 -9.76
N THR A 262 -1.01 17.54 -8.57
CA THR A 262 -0.96 18.99 -8.40
C THR A 262 0.47 19.46 -8.59
N VAL A 263 0.71 20.28 -9.63
CA VAL A 263 2.02 20.84 -9.95
C VAL A 263 2.05 22.31 -9.57
N THR A 264 2.89 22.68 -8.61
CA THR A 264 3.07 24.06 -8.15
C THR A 264 4.42 24.58 -8.63
N THR A 265 4.44 25.74 -9.28
CA THR A 265 5.67 26.40 -9.72
C THR A 265 6.31 27.17 -8.57
N ILE A 266 7.61 26.96 -8.36
CA ILE A 266 8.37 27.59 -7.28
C ILE A 266 9.07 28.84 -7.79
N LEU A 267 8.65 29.99 -7.27
CA LEU A 267 9.29 31.27 -7.52
C LEU A 267 10.53 31.44 -6.64
N PRO A 268 11.54 32.21 -7.08
CA PRO A 268 12.69 32.54 -6.25
C PRO A 268 12.27 33.23 -4.94
N GLY A 269 12.75 32.73 -3.80
CA GLY A 269 12.40 33.26 -2.49
C GLY A 269 13.40 32.88 -1.39
N THR A 270 13.65 33.81 -0.48
CA THR A 270 14.50 33.57 0.69
C THR A 270 14.18 34.55 1.82
N ASP A 271 14.33 34.09 3.07
CA ASP A 271 14.14 34.87 4.29
C ASP A 271 15.39 35.73 4.59
N LEU A 272 15.25 37.06 4.47
CA LEU A 272 16.27 38.04 4.81
C LEU A 272 16.01 38.60 6.21
N GLN A 273 17.09 38.85 6.94
CA GLN A 273 17.02 39.46 8.25
C GLN A 273 18.01 40.62 8.35
N ALA A 274 17.55 41.78 8.79
CA ALA A 274 18.43 42.91 9.06
C ALA A 274 19.20 42.69 10.37
N THR A 275 20.44 43.17 10.42
CA THR A 275 21.27 43.22 11.63
C THR A 275 21.86 44.61 11.81
N LYS A 276 22.00 45.07 13.05
CA LYS A 276 22.54 46.40 13.36
C LYS A 276 23.24 46.43 14.72
N VAL A 277 24.43 47.01 14.75
CA VAL A 277 25.21 47.26 15.96
C VAL A 277 25.89 48.63 15.85
N MET A 278 25.92 49.40 16.93
CA MET A 278 26.65 50.67 17.00
C MET A 278 27.09 50.98 18.44
N GLN A 279 28.07 51.86 18.58
CA GLN A 279 28.53 52.33 19.89
C GLN A 279 27.45 53.17 20.57
N GLY A 280 27.16 52.88 21.84
CA GLY A 280 26.07 53.53 22.58
C GLY A 280 26.33 54.99 23.00
N SER A 281 27.59 55.43 23.05
CA SER A 281 27.97 56.81 23.40
C SER A 281 29.18 57.27 22.60
N ILE A 282 29.08 58.42 21.93
CA ILE A 282 30.09 58.98 21.02
C ILE A 282 30.42 60.40 21.51
N VAL A 283 31.70 60.73 21.67
CA VAL A 283 32.08 62.10 22.09
C VAL A 283 32.01 63.05 20.89
N VAL A 284 31.62 64.31 21.09
CA VAL A 284 31.73 65.34 20.06
C VAL A 284 33.17 65.42 19.54
N GLY A 285 33.34 65.32 18.23
CA GLY A 285 34.63 65.22 17.54
C GLY A 285 35.25 63.82 17.52
N GLY A 286 34.68 62.85 18.24
CA GLY A 286 35.16 61.46 18.31
C GLY A 286 34.63 60.61 17.15
N SER A 287 35.47 59.71 16.64
CA SER A 287 35.11 58.72 15.62
C SER A 287 34.46 57.48 16.23
N ALA A 288 33.42 56.97 15.60
CA ALA A 288 32.76 55.70 15.92
C ALA A 288 32.35 54.97 14.63
N THR A 289 31.73 53.80 14.76
CA THR A 289 31.25 53.03 13.61
C THR A 289 29.85 52.48 13.83
N ILE A 290 29.06 52.41 12.76
CA ILE A 290 27.77 51.72 12.70
C ILE A 290 27.94 50.50 11.80
N THR A 291 27.71 49.30 12.35
CA THR A 291 27.71 48.07 11.56
C THR A 291 26.28 47.69 11.22
N ILE A 292 25.94 47.65 9.93
CA ILE A 292 24.65 47.19 9.41
C ILE A 292 24.88 45.94 8.55
N GLY A 293 23.94 45.02 8.50
CA GLY A 293 24.09 43.81 7.70
C GLY A 293 22.79 43.12 7.33
N VAL A 294 22.90 42.20 6.38
CA VAL A 294 21.82 41.31 5.93
C VAL A 294 22.24 39.88 6.17
N ARG A 295 21.43 39.15 6.93
CA ARG A 295 21.53 37.70 7.07
C ARG A 295 20.51 37.03 6.16
N ASN A 296 20.90 35.92 5.55
CA ASN A 296 20.01 35.10 4.75
C ASN A 296 19.71 33.80 5.52
N ASN A 297 18.47 33.63 6.00
CA ASN A 297 18.06 32.43 6.74
C ASN A 297 17.62 31.28 5.81
N GLY A 298 17.58 31.50 4.49
CA GLY A 298 17.26 30.50 3.47
C GLY A 298 15.80 30.52 3.00
N PRO A 299 15.40 29.59 2.10
CA PRO A 299 16.16 28.42 1.66
C PRO A 299 17.07 28.65 0.44
N GLN A 300 17.08 29.85 -0.17
CA GLN A 300 17.89 30.11 -1.37
C GLN A 300 19.01 31.11 -1.11
N SER A 301 20.11 31.04 -1.86
CA SER A 301 21.12 32.10 -1.83
C SER A 301 20.60 33.36 -2.52
N VAL A 302 21.00 34.54 -2.07
CA VAL A 302 20.53 35.83 -2.60
C VAL A 302 21.69 36.75 -2.93
N ALA A 303 21.71 37.27 -4.16
CA ALA A 303 22.70 38.25 -4.60
C ALA A 303 22.09 39.65 -4.60
N GLY A 304 22.89 40.66 -4.25
CA GLY A 304 22.47 42.07 -4.36
C GLY A 304 21.43 42.50 -3.33
N ALA A 305 21.30 41.80 -2.18
CA ALA A 305 20.40 42.23 -1.11
C ALA A 305 20.86 43.59 -0.53
N PRO A 306 19.99 44.63 -0.53
CA PRO A 306 20.29 45.92 0.06
C PRO A 306 19.95 45.97 1.56
N VAL A 307 20.78 46.66 2.33
CA VAL A 307 20.46 47.16 3.67
C VAL A 307 20.59 48.67 3.69
N SER A 308 19.58 49.35 4.22
CA SER A 308 19.50 50.81 4.30
C SER A 308 19.40 51.26 5.74
N ASP A 309 20.01 52.40 6.05
CA ASP A 309 19.98 53.03 7.36
C ASP A 309 20.00 54.55 7.22
N THR A 310 19.12 55.26 7.91
CA THR A 310 19.09 56.72 7.94
C THR A 310 19.79 57.20 9.20
N ILE A 311 21.02 57.67 9.05
CA ILE A 311 21.90 58.06 10.15
C ILE A 311 21.48 59.43 10.69
N ASP A 312 21.23 59.53 11.99
CA ASP A 312 20.84 60.81 12.61
C ASP A 312 21.84 61.95 12.35
N SER A 313 21.36 63.20 12.23
CA SER A 313 22.17 64.36 11.88
C SER A 313 23.18 64.79 12.96
N SER A 314 23.05 64.29 14.19
CA SER A 314 24.08 64.44 15.23
C SER A 314 25.39 63.72 14.90
N LEU A 315 25.39 62.86 13.87
CA LEU A 315 26.55 62.14 13.37
C LEU A 315 26.92 62.57 11.94
N GLY A 316 28.20 62.85 11.73
CA GLY A 316 28.78 63.06 10.41
C GLY A 316 29.18 61.74 9.79
N ILE A 317 28.78 61.49 8.55
CA ILE A 317 29.10 60.25 7.82
C ILE A 317 30.53 60.36 7.27
N GLY A 318 31.36 59.36 7.59
CA GLY A 318 32.74 59.25 7.09
C GLY A 318 32.84 58.64 5.69
N THR A 319 34.05 58.24 5.30
CA THR A 319 34.27 57.54 4.01
C THR A 319 33.60 56.17 4.02
N LEU A 320 32.66 55.96 3.10
CA LEU A 320 31.89 54.71 3.04
C LEU A 320 32.73 53.53 2.52
N PRO A 321 32.47 52.31 3.01
CA PRO A 321 33.07 51.10 2.43
C PRO A 321 32.52 50.81 1.03
N ALA A 322 33.23 50.00 0.26
CA ALA A 322 32.81 49.60 -1.08
C ALA A 322 31.43 48.92 -1.06
N GLY A 323 30.57 49.26 -2.02
CA GLY A 323 29.19 48.76 -2.10
C GLY A 323 28.16 49.59 -1.33
N CYS A 324 28.57 50.65 -0.63
CA CYS A 324 27.68 51.58 0.06
C CYS A 324 27.67 52.97 -0.61
N VAL A 325 26.50 53.61 -0.63
CA VAL A 325 26.30 54.97 -1.11
C VAL A 325 25.47 55.77 -0.11
N ALA A 326 25.79 57.05 0.07
CA ALA A 326 25.01 57.98 0.89
C ALA A 326 24.28 58.99 0.01
N VAL A 327 23.00 59.21 0.30
CA VAL A 327 22.22 60.34 -0.22
C VAL A 327 21.69 61.11 0.98
N GLY A 328 22.29 62.27 1.26
CA GLY A 328 22.08 62.96 2.54
C GLY A 328 22.57 62.09 3.70
N GLN A 329 21.69 61.85 4.69
CA GLN A 329 21.97 61.01 5.84
C GLN A 329 21.61 59.52 5.66
N THR A 330 20.98 59.16 4.55
CA THR A 330 20.60 57.76 4.28
C THR A 330 21.75 57.03 3.58
N VAL A 331 22.25 55.98 4.23
CA VAL A 331 23.27 55.07 3.69
C VAL A 331 22.60 53.79 3.25
N THR A 332 22.79 53.44 1.98
CA THR A 332 22.33 52.17 1.41
C THR A 332 23.53 51.37 0.98
N CYS A 333 23.63 50.14 1.47
CA CYS A 333 24.68 49.18 1.14
C CYS A 333 24.10 47.98 0.42
N THR A 334 24.74 47.54 -0.66
CA THR A 334 24.31 46.38 -1.44
C THR A 334 25.35 45.28 -1.38
N ALA A 335 24.93 44.05 -1.06
CA ALA A 335 25.82 42.89 -1.04
C ALA A 335 26.41 42.61 -2.43
N ALA A 336 27.74 42.66 -2.54
CA ALA A 336 28.44 42.46 -3.81
C ALA A 336 28.55 40.98 -4.25
N ALA A 337 28.50 40.05 -3.29
CA ALA A 337 28.49 38.61 -3.53
C ALA A 337 27.15 37.98 -3.12
N SER A 338 26.85 36.80 -3.65
CA SER A 338 25.69 36.02 -3.21
C SER A 338 25.86 35.61 -1.75
N ILE A 339 24.87 35.91 -0.92
CA ILE A 339 24.83 35.52 0.50
C ILE A 339 24.27 34.08 0.55
N PRO A 340 25.07 33.07 0.93
CA PRO A 340 24.59 31.70 1.03
C PRO A 340 23.58 31.54 2.19
N VAL A 341 22.82 30.44 2.19
CA VAL A 341 21.90 30.10 3.28
C VAL A 341 22.65 30.02 4.61
N GLY A 342 22.13 30.69 5.64
CA GLY A 342 22.76 30.86 6.94
C GLY A 342 23.86 31.93 6.99
N GLY A 343 24.28 32.47 5.83
CA GLY A 343 25.32 33.48 5.70
C GLY A 343 24.87 34.88 6.07
N ASN A 344 25.84 35.76 6.31
CA ASN A 344 25.61 37.17 6.65
C ASN A 344 26.65 38.05 5.93
N GLN A 345 26.22 39.20 5.43
CA GLN A 345 27.11 40.26 4.95
C GLN A 345 26.89 41.52 5.78
N SER A 346 27.98 42.05 6.35
CA SER A 346 27.95 43.29 7.14
C SER A 346 28.81 44.38 6.51
N PHE A 347 28.42 45.63 6.76
CA PHE A 347 29.06 46.86 6.31
C PHE A 347 29.33 47.75 7.51
N VAL A 348 30.55 48.27 7.60
CA VAL A 348 30.98 49.14 8.70
C VAL A 348 30.99 50.59 8.21
N ILE A 349 30.08 51.40 8.73
CA ILE A 349 29.91 52.80 8.36
C ILE A 349 30.62 53.67 9.40
N PRO A 350 31.75 54.32 9.07
CA PRO A 350 32.40 55.23 9.99
C PRO A 350 31.57 56.50 10.16
N VAL A 351 31.46 56.96 11.41
CA VAL A 351 30.72 58.17 11.79
C VAL A 351 31.54 59.00 12.78
N THR A 352 31.28 60.31 12.86
CA THR A 352 31.89 61.21 13.85
C THR A 352 30.80 61.95 14.61
N GLY A 353 30.91 62.07 15.94
CA GLY A 353 29.97 62.86 16.72
C GLY A 353 30.09 64.36 16.40
N LEU A 354 29.03 65.02 15.95
CA LEU A 354 29.06 66.45 15.58
C LEU A 354 28.48 67.34 16.68
N THR A 355 27.32 66.97 17.21
CA THR A 355 26.59 67.78 18.20
C THR A 355 26.03 66.90 19.31
N PRO A 356 26.07 67.32 20.58
CA PRO A 356 25.49 66.55 21.68
C PRO A 356 24.00 66.26 21.46
N THR A 357 23.55 65.06 21.81
CA THR A 357 22.13 64.67 21.70
C THR A 357 21.43 64.79 23.04
N ALA A 358 20.13 65.09 23.02
CA ALA A 358 19.29 65.09 24.22
C ALA A 358 18.91 63.64 24.61
N GLY A 359 19.88 62.88 25.10
CA GLY A 359 19.72 61.47 25.49
C GLY A 359 19.89 60.47 24.33
N LEU A 360 19.39 59.25 24.55
CA LEU A 360 19.51 58.14 23.61
C LEU A 360 18.57 58.29 22.40
N ILE A 361 19.12 58.18 21.20
CA ILE A 361 18.42 58.15 19.91
C ILE A 361 18.41 56.70 19.40
N SER A 362 17.28 56.25 18.86
CA SER A 362 17.15 54.94 18.23
C SER A 362 17.36 55.03 16.73
N ASN A 363 18.32 54.27 16.21
CA ASN A 363 18.65 54.21 14.79
C ASN A 363 18.21 52.84 14.23
N ILE A 364 17.64 52.82 13.02
CA ILE A 364 16.99 51.64 12.44
C ILE A 364 17.63 51.31 11.09
N ALA A 365 18.10 50.08 10.93
CA ALA A 365 18.44 49.52 9.63
C ALA A 365 17.30 48.64 9.11
N THR A 366 17.06 48.69 7.81
CA THR A 366 16.05 47.88 7.13
C THR A 366 16.66 47.16 5.94
N THR A 367 16.27 45.91 5.73
CA THR A 367 16.59 45.16 4.51
C THR A 367 15.30 44.92 3.72
N ARG A 368 15.44 44.62 2.43
CA ARG A 368 14.33 44.20 1.57
C ARG A 368 14.84 43.26 0.50
N PRO A 369 14.09 42.25 0.05
CA PRO A 369 14.50 41.39 -1.05
C PRO A 369 14.75 42.17 -2.36
N PRO A 370 15.76 41.76 -3.17
CA PRO A 370 15.97 42.25 -4.52
C PRO A 370 14.77 42.00 -5.45
N SER A 371 14.74 42.69 -6.59
CA SER A 371 13.70 42.48 -7.61
C SER A 371 13.67 41.02 -8.09
N GLY A 372 12.49 40.41 -8.14
CA GLY A 372 12.30 39.02 -8.57
C GLY A 372 12.51 37.96 -7.47
N VAL A 373 12.90 38.36 -6.26
CA VAL A 373 12.98 37.49 -5.07
C VAL A 373 11.89 37.90 -4.09
N ILE A 374 11.24 36.92 -3.48
CA ILE A 374 10.21 37.14 -2.45
C ILE A 374 10.76 36.77 -1.08
N ASP A 375 10.54 37.62 -0.08
CA ASP A 375 10.81 37.30 1.32
C ASP A 375 9.54 36.70 1.97
N PRO A 376 9.57 35.44 2.43
CA PRO A 376 8.42 34.80 3.05
C PRO A 376 8.16 35.26 4.50
N ILE A 377 9.11 35.91 5.18
CA ILE A 377 9.01 36.32 6.60
C ILE A 377 9.45 37.78 6.79
N PRO A 378 8.71 38.78 6.25
CA PRO A 378 9.14 40.19 6.30
C PRO A 378 9.18 40.82 7.72
N ALA A 379 8.79 40.09 8.76
CA ALA A 379 8.75 40.60 10.13
C ALA A 379 10.15 40.79 10.76
N ASN A 380 11.18 40.13 10.24
CA ASN A 380 12.56 40.20 10.72
C ASN A 380 13.46 41.13 9.86
N ASP A 381 12.88 41.85 8.90
CA ASP A 381 13.57 42.75 7.97
C ASP A 381 14.09 44.06 8.59
N THR A 382 13.92 44.26 9.91
CA THR A 382 14.33 45.50 10.59
C THR A 382 15.16 45.23 11.84
N ALA A 383 16.21 46.04 12.06
CA ALA A 383 17.09 45.95 13.22
C ALA A 383 17.35 47.34 13.82
N ARG A 384 17.41 47.43 15.15
CA ARG A 384 17.52 48.70 15.89
C ARG A 384 18.74 48.70 16.79
N ALA A 385 19.39 49.86 16.89
CA ALA A 385 20.42 50.11 17.90
C ALA A 385 20.33 51.56 18.39
N ASN A 386 20.63 51.78 19.68
CA ASN A 386 20.50 53.10 20.30
C ASN A 386 21.88 53.72 20.55
N PHE A 387 21.99 55.04 20.45
CA PHE A 387 23.23 55.78 20.70
C PHE A 387 22.96 57.18 21.27
N GLN A 388 23.99 57.86 21.77
CA GLN A 388 23.96 59.28 22.10
C GLN A 388 25.30 59.95 21.76
N VAL A 389 25.29 61.26 21.50
CA VAL A 389 26.52 62.06 21.37
C VAL A 389 26.69 62.94 22.62
N VAL A 390 27.87 62.93 23.23
CA VAL A 390 28.15 63.62 24.51
C VAL A 390 29.35 64.57 24.41
N SER A 391 29.38 65.62 25.23
CA SER A 391 30.49 66.59 25.28
C SER A 391 31.76 66.01 25.93
N ALA A 392 32.93 66.59 25.65
CA ALA A 392 34.20 66.18 26.28
C ALA A 392 34.29 66.61 27.75
N GLY A 393 34.64 65.69 28.66
CA GLY A 393 34.76 65.90 30.11
C GLY A 393 35.20 64.63 30.84
N ALA A 394 35.93 64.79 31.96
CA ALA A 394 36.37 63.69 32.81
C ALA A 394 35.63 63.74 34.17
N ASP A 395 34.45 63.13 34.21
CA ASP A 395 33.63 62.97 35.43
C ASP A 395 34.37 62.04 36.41
N LEU A 396 34.82 62.54 37.56
CA LEU A 396 35.58 61.76 38.53
C LEU A 396 34.68 61.37 39.70
N SER A 397 34.16 60.14 39.64
CA SER A 397 33.50 59.58 40.82
C SER A 397 34.47 58.94 41.79
N LEU A 398 34.07 58.88 43.05
CA LEU A 398 34.75 58.14 44.08
C LEU A 398 33.93 56.93 44.54
N THR A 399 34.61 55.82 44.81
CA THR A 399 34.09 54.76 45.69
C THR A 399 35.08 54.49 46.80
N LYS A 400 34.57 54.16 47.97
CA LYS A 400 35.38 53.89 49.15
C LYS A 400 34.88 52.62 49.82
N MET A 401 35.81 51.75 50.18
CA MET A 401 35.56 50.59 51.04
C MET A 401 36.42 50.70 52.29
N LYS A 402 35.93 50.16 53.40
CA LYS A 402 36.62 50.21 54.69
C LYS A 402 36.53 48.85 55.37
N THR A 403 37.67 48.27 55.69
CA THR A 403 37.76 46.93 56.28
C THR A 403 38.81 46.88 57.41
N PRO A 404 38.72 45.92 58.35
CA PRO A 404 37.56 45.04 58.58
C PRO A 404 36.34 45.85 59.08
N SER A 405 35.13 45.35 58.85
CA SER A 405 33.90 45.87 59.46
C SER A 405 33.07 44.67 59.91
N PRO A 406 32.83 44.49 61.21
CA PRO A 406 33.31 45.33 62.32
C PRO A 406 34.83 45.30 62.51
N VAL A 407 35.41 46.32 63.13
CA VAL A 407 36.82 46.34 63.59
C VAL A 407 36.85 46.40 65.12
N ALA A 408 37.85 45.79 65.76
CA ALA A 408 38.04 45.96 67.20
C ALA A 408 38.44 47.40 67.55
N ALA A 409 37.94 47.96 68.66
CA ALA A 409 38.40 49.25 69.18
C ALA A 409 39.94 49.24 69.38
N GLY A 410 40.64 50.29 68.92
CA GLY A 410 42.11 50.33 68.88
C GLY A 410 42.73 49.68 67.64
N GLY A 411 41.95 48.99 66.81
CA GLY A 411 42.40 48.27 65.62
C GLY A 411 42.63 49.16 64.40
N ASP A 412 43.57 48.73 63.54
CA ASP A 412 43.79 49.37 62.24
C ASP A 412 42.68 48.99 61.26
N MET A 413 42.22 49.99 60.51
CA MET A 413 41.32 49.87 59.39
C MET A 413 42.06 50.29 58.11
N VAL A 414 41.66 49.67 57.02
CA VAL A 414 42.14 50.01 55.68
C VAL A 414 40.97 50.56 54.90
N SER A 415 41.07 51.83 54.53
CA SER A 415 40.20 52.45 53.54
C SER A 415 40.82 52.29 52.15
N ILE A 416 40.15 51.58 51.26
CA ILE A 416 40.53 51.51 49.84
C ILE A 416 39.62 52.46 49.07
N ILE A 417 40.22 53.47 48.46
CA ILE A 417 39.56 54.58 47.79
C ILE A 417 39.86 54.45 46.29
N PHE A 418 38.83 54.36 45.44
CA PHE A 418 38.98 54.30 44.00
C PHE A 418 38.44 55.58 43.35
N VAL A 419 39.31 56.40 42.79
CA VAL A 419 38.93 57.50 41.90
C VAL A 419 38.70 56.92 40.50
N ARG A 420 37.47 56.96 40.01
CA ARG A 420 37.10 56.47 38.67
C ARG A 420 36.74 57.64 37.77
N ASN A 421 37.29 57.63 36.57
CA ASN A 421 36.82 58.53 35.52
C ASN A 421 35.60 57.91 34.81
N ASN A 422 34.39 58.34 35.17
CA ASN A 422 33.15 57.99 34.47
C ASN A 422 32.90 58.87 33.24
N GLY A 423 33.67 59.95 33.09
CA GLY A 423 33.60 60.82 31.95
C GLY A 423 34.05 60.13 30.68
N PRO A 424 33.53 60.56 29.52
CA PRO A 424 33.90 59.96 28.26
C PRO A 424 35.29 60.39 27.76
N SER A 425 35.99 61.30 28.44
CA SER A 425 37.34 61.79 28.08
C SER A 425 38.39 61.37 29.10
N ALA A 426 39.62 61.04 28.66
CA ALA A 426 40.73 60.74 29.57
C ALA A 426 41.14 61.98 30.38
N LEU A 427 41.31 61.84 31.69
CA LEU A 427 41.83 62.88 32.58
C LEU A 427 43.37 62.86 32.56
N ASP A 428 44.02 63.96 32.22
CA ASP A 428 45.45 64.15 32.42
C ASP A 428 45.72 64.75 33.81
N TYR A 429 46.47 64.02 34.63
CA TYR A 429 46.88 64.42 35.99
C TYR A 429 48.38 64.72 36.10
N THR A 430 49.03 64.99 34.97
CA THR A 430 50.46 65.33 34.90
C THR A 430 50.73 66.69 35.59
N PRO A 431 51.72 66.78 36.52
CA PRO A 431 52.09 68.06 37.16
C PRO A 431 52.37 69.17 36.12
N PRO A 432 51.88 70.41 36.33
CA PRO A 432 51.33 70.97 37.57
C PRO A 432 49.83 70.68 37.83
N ASN A 433 49.15 69.95 36.95
CA ASN A 433 47.72 69.65 37.04
C ASN A 433 47.49 68.30 37.74
N GLN A 434 47.47 68.28 39.08
CA GLN A 434 47.52 67.03 39.86
C GLN A 434 46.13 66.54 40.29
N LEU A 435 45.97 65.21 40.32
CA LEU A 435 44.80 64.57 40.93
C LEU A 435 44.87 64.69 42.46
N ARG A 436 43.81 65.25 43.06
CA ARG A 436 43.70 65.51 44.50
C ARG A 436 42.53 64.74 45.12
N VAL A 437 42.77 64.09 46.26
CA VAL A 437 41.74 63.44 47.10
C VAL A 437 41.81 64.03 48.50
N VAL A 438 40.66 64.37 49.09
CA VAL A 438 40.53 64.88 50.46
C VAL A 438 39.62 63.96 51.25
N ASP A 439 40.13 63.33 52.30
CA ASP A 439 39.37 62.44 53.19
C ASP A 439 39.16 63.09 54.55
N THR A 440 37.91 63.21 54.98
CA THR A 440 37.55 63.76 56.29
C THR A 440 37.21 62.61 57.22
N LEU A 441 38.11 62.37 58.17
CA LEU A 441 37.95 61.38 59.23
C LEU A 441 36.93 61.87 60.27
N PRO A 442 36.17 60.98 60.92
CA PRO A 442 35.32 61.32 62.06
C PRO A 442 36.14 61.44 63.36
N VAL A 443 35.53 62.00 64.40
CA VAL A 443 36.07 61.94 65.77
C VAL A 443 36.14 60.48 66.22
N GLY A 444 37.29 60.07 66.76
CA GLY A 444 37.54 58.70 67.19
C GLY A 444 38.23 57.80 66.15
N GLU A 445 38.70 58.39 65.04
CA GLU A 445 39.54 57.74 64.03
C GLU A 445 40.79 58.58 63.76
N THR A 446 41.96 57.94 63.73
CA THR A 446 43.26 58.59 63.52
C THR A 446 43.92 58.14 62.21
N TYR A 447 44.51 59.08 61.48
CA TYR A 447 45.30 58.76 60.29
C TYR A 447 46.62 58.07 60.68
N VAL A 448 46.94 56.96 60.01
CA VAL A 448 48.18 56.20 60.25
C VAL A 448 49.15 56.35 59.08
N SER A 449 48.74 55.97 57.88
CA SER A 449 49.60 56.02 56.69
C SER A 449 48.80 55.95 55.39
N ALA A 450 49.45 56.23 54.27
CA ALA A 450 48.91 56.00 52.92
C ALA A 450 49.95 55.28 52.07
N ASP A 451 49.50 54.55 51.06
CA ASP A 451 50.39 53.84 50.13
C ASP A 451 50.98 54.79 49.06
N THR A 452 52.24 54.58 48.68
CA THR A 452 52.87 55.26 47.53
C THR A 452 52.18 54.88 46.22
N PRO A 453 52.08 55.76 45.18
CA PRO A 453 52.74 57.06 45.00
C PRO A 453 51.93 58.27 45.48
N TRP A 454 50.93 58.06 46.34
CA TRP A 454 50.18 59.17 46.94
C TRP A 454 51.00 59.82 48.05
N VAL A 455 51.00 61.15 48.08
CA VAL A 455 51.60 61.93 49.16
C VAL A 455 50.46 62.58 49.93
N CYS A 456 50.27 62.13 51.18
CA CYS A 456 49.16 62.54 52.03
C CYS A 456 49.66 63.32 53.26
N THR A 457 48.94 64.37 53.62
CA THR A 457 49.17 65.16 54.84
C THR A 457 47.88 65.28 55.62
N ALA A 458 47.93 64.99 56.92
CA ALA A 458 46.80 65.15 57.83
C ALA A 458 46.89 66.47 58.60
N ALA A 459 45.81 67.26 58.59
CA ALA A 459 45.64 68.45 59.42
C ALA A 459 44.36 68.28 60.24
N GLY A 460 44.50 67.97 61.53
CA GLY A 460 43.37 67.51 62.34
C GLY A 460 42.78 66.21 61.78
N GLN A 461 41.48 66.21 61.49
CA GLN A 461 40.77 65.07 60.90
C GLN A 461 40.71 65.08 59.36
N VAL A 462 41.27 66.09 58.69
CA VAL A 462 41.25 66.17 57.24
C VAL A 462 42.59 65.68 56.68
N VAL A 463 42.55 64.61 55.89
CA VAL A 463 43.70 64.04 55.19
C VAL A 463 43.63 64.45 53.72
N THR A 464 44.58 65.26 53.27
CA THR A 464 44.68 65.65 51.85
C THR A 464 45.79 64.85 51.18
N CYS A 465 45.47 64.20 50.08
CA CYS A 465 46.36 63.34 49.29
C CYS A 465 46.50 63.86 47.85
N PHE A 466 47.74 63.95 47.38
CA PHE A 466 48.06 64.27 45.99
C PHE A 466 48.74 63.08 45.30
N LEU A 467 48.36 62.81 44.05
CA LEU A 467 49.04 61.80 43.24
C LEU A 467 50.35 62.37 42.69
N ASN A 468 51.50 61.85 43.12
CA ASN A 468 52.81 62.42 42.82
C ASN A 468 53.54 61.67 41.69
N LEU A 469 52.90 61.54 40.52
CA LEU A 469 53.46 60.94 39.29
C LEU A 469 52.74 61.49 38.04
N PRO A 470 53.41 61.75 36.90
CA PRO A 470 52.75 62.10 35.64
C PRO A 470 51.92 60.96 35.05
N GLY A 471 50.84 61.29 34.32
CA GLY A 471 50.05 60.30 33.58
C GLY A 471 48.60 60.70 33.33
N THR A 472 47.88 59.81 32.66
CA THR A 472 46.45 59.96 32.35
C THR A 472 45.60 58.87 33.01
N LEU A 473 44.34 59.19 33.32
CA LEU A 473 43.29 58.29 33.77
C LEU A 473 42.24 58.17 32.66
N ALA A 474 42.33 57.09 31.88
CA ALA A 474 41.42 56.82 30.78
C ALA A 474 39.95 56.68 31.26
N PRO A 475 38.95 56.88 30.38
CA PRO A 475 37.56 56.60 30.70
C PRO A 475 37.36 55.20 31.28
N SER A 476 36.44 55.07 32.23
CA SER A 476 36.16 53.87 33.02
C SER A 476 37.31 53.31 33.87
N SER A 477 38.52 53.87 33.76
CA SER A 477 39.69 53.43 34.53
C SER A 477 39.70 54.04 35.92
N THR A 478 40.35 53.35 36.86
CA THR A 478 40.43 53.75 38.26
C THR A 478 41.87 54.02 38.70
N ARG A 479 42.02 54.92 39.67
CA ARG A 479 43.23 55.09 40.48
C ARG A 479 42.89 54.78 41.93
N GLN A 480 43.65 53.88 42.52
CA GLN A 480 43.47 53.46 43.90
C GLN A 480 44.37 54.28 44.83
N LEU A 481 43.79 54.77 45.92
CA LEU A 481 44.46 55.26 47.12
C LEU A 481 44.11 54.30 48.27
N THR A 482 45.12 53.72 48.89
CA THR A 482 44.94 52.97 50.14
C THR A 482 45.32 53.88 51.30
N LEU A 483 44.39 54.10 52.21
CA LEU A 483 44.55 54.92 53.41
C LEU A 483 44.39 54.01 54.64
N ARG A 484 45.44 53.93 55.47
CA ARG A 484 45.36 53.24 56.76
C ARG A 484 44.99 54.23 57.84
N THR A 485 43.96 53.88 58.59
CA THR A 485 43.46 54.64 59.74
C THR A 485 43.32 53.71 60.92
N ARG A 486 43.22 54.24 62.13
CA ARG A 486 43.05 53.45 63.36
C ARG A 486 41.80 53.91 64.08
N ALA A 487 40.98 52.95 64.52
CA ALA A 487 39.88 53.23 65.42
C ALA A 487 40.49 53.52 66.79
N ASP A 488 40.17 54.66 67.41
CA ASP A 488 40.75 55.00 68.70
C ASP A 488 40.27 54.02 69.79
N ALA A 489 41.08 53.82 70.84
CA ALA A 489 40.89 52.75 71.82
C ALA A 489 39.58 52.84 72.65
N ALA A 490 38.92 54.00 72.66
CA ALA A 490 37.66 54.23 73.37
C ALA A 490 36.43 54.36 72.44
N THR A 491 36.60 54.19 71.13
CA THR A 491 35.53 54.41 70.16
C THR A 491 34.69 53.15 69.96
N SER A 492 33.37 53.29 70.17
CA SER A 492 32.37 52.28 69.84
C SER A 492 31.28 52.93 68.99
N GLY A 493 31.00 52.36 67.83
CA GLY A 493 30.02 52.89 66.87
C GLY A 493 30.56 52.94 65.44
N VAL A 494 29.76 53.52 64.56
CA VAL A 494 30.05 53.59 63.13
C VAL A 494 31.09 54.68 62.87
N LEU A 495 32.29 54.29 62.42
CA LEU A 495 33.35 55.19 61.97
C LEU A 495 33.20 55.44 60.47
N THR A 496 32.49 56.51 60.12
CA THR A 496 32.29 56.93 58.73
C THR A 496 33.24 58.06 58.37
N ASN A 497 34.12 57.84 57.39
CA ASN A 497 34.91 58.90 56.78
C ASN A 497 34.54 59.08 55.30
N THR A 498 34.60 60.33 54.84
CA THR A 498 34.19 60.72 53.49
C THR A 498 35.40 61.24 52.72
N ALA A 499 35.76 60.54 51.65
CA ALA A 499 36.76 60.99 50.69
C ALA A 499 36.08 61.71 49.52
N CYS A 500 36.64 62.83 49.08
CA CYS A 500 36.22 63.60 47.91
C CYS A 500 37.37 63.79 46.91
N THR A 501 37.05 63.92 45.61
CA THR A 501 37.99 64.16 44.50
C THR A 501 37.47 65.31 43.62
N GLY A 502 38.01 65.47 42.41
CA GLY A 502 37.41 66.32 41.38
C GLY A 502 37.36 67.80 41.78
N SER A 503 36.34 68.50 41.31
CA SER A 503 36.14 69.92 41.64
C SER A 503 35.88 70.13 43.13
N THR A 504 35.22 69.16 43.79
CA THR A 504 34.87 69.20 45.21
C THR A 504 36.10 69.14 46.11
N ALA A 505 37.11 68.37 45.72
CA ALA A 505 38.41 68.33 46.36
C ALA A 505 39.43 69.28 45.70
N GLY A 506 39.03 70.21 44.83
CA GLY A 506 39.94 71.16 44.18
C GLY A 506 41.09 70.50 43.38
N SER A 507 40.82 69.38 42.73
CA SER A 507 41.74 68.75 41.77
C SER A 507 41.97 69.66 40.56
N THR A 508 43.21 69.76 40.08
CA THR A 508 43.57 70.63 38.94
C THR A 508 43.79 69.86 37.64
N ALA A 509 43.59 68.54 37.64
CA ALA A 509 43.68 67.68 36.47
C ALA A 509 42.66 68.06 35.37
N LEU A 510 43.06 67.93 34.10
CA LEU A 510 42.29 68.40 32.94
C LEU A 510 41.91 67.25 31.98
N PRO A 511 40.79 67.32 31.24
CA PRO A 511 39.73 68.34 31.33
C PRO A 511 39.04 68.31 32.69
N LEU A 512 38.51 69.45 33.14
CA LEU A 512 37.89 69.58 34.47
C LEU A 512 36.71 68.64 34.62
N ASP A 513 36.48 68.22 35.86
CA ASP A 513 35.33 67.42 36.26
C ASP A 513 34.03 68.24 36.16
N PRO A 514 33.10 67.88 35.26
CA PRO A 514 31.85 68.61 35.10
C PRO A 514 30.78 68.20 36.12
N ASN A 515 30.99 67.13 36.91
CA ASN A 515 29.95 66.52 37.74
C ASN A 515 30.36 66.40 39.21
N SER A 516 30.24 67.50 39.97
CA SER A 516 30.61 67.51 41.39
C SER A 516 29.74 66.62 42.30
N ALA A 517 28.66 66.00 41.79
CA ALA A 517 27.71 65.26 42.62
C ALA A 517 28.19 63.86 43.02
N ASN A 518 29.12 63.26 42.28
CA ASN A 518 29.66 61.92 42.54
C ASN A 518 31.13 61.93 42.99
N ASP A 519 31.71 63.11 43.18
CA ASP A 519 33.08 63.34 43.65
C ASP A 519 33.36 62.75 45.03
N CYS A 520 32.35 62.47 45.85
CA CYS A 520 32.53 62.07 47.24
C CYS A 520 31.97 60.68 47.54
N SER A 521 32.69 59.89 48.33
CA SER A 521 32.24 58.59 48.83
C SER A 521 32.61 58.42 50.29
N ALA A 522 31.61 58.00 51.07
CA ALA A 522 31.76 57.65 52.47
C ALA A 522 31.83 56.13 52.62
N ALA A 523 32.68 55.66 53.52
CA ALA A 523 32.66 54.27 53.94
C ALA A 523 32.70 54.20 55.46
N SER A 524 31.96 53.23 55.96
CA SER A 524 31.83 53.00 57.38
C SER A 524 32.52 51.69 57.73
N SER A 525 33.19 51.67 58.87
CA SER A 525 33.45 50.43 59.59
C SER A 525 32.86 50.60 60.98
N VAL A 526 32.24 49.53 61.50
CA VAL A 526 31.72 49.53 62.86
C VAL A 526 32.89 49.23 63.79
N ALA A 527 33.40 50.26 64.48
CA ALA A 527 34.30 50.04 65.60
C ALA A 527 33.48 49.44 66.74
N SER A 528 33.79 48.21 67.10
CA SER A 528 33.12 47.51 68.18
C SER A 528 34.10 47.30 69.32
N ALA A 529 33.70 47.77 70.50
CA ALA A 529 34.31 47.35 71.75
C ALA A 529 33.91 45.90 72.12
N VAL A 530 32.98 45.29 71.36
CA VAL A 530 32.46 43.95 71.56
C VAL A 530 33.04 43.01 70.51
N THR A 531 33.72 41.95 70.97
CA THR A 531 34.18 40.85 70.13
C THR A 531 33.33 39.60 70.38
N ALA A 532 33.15 38.77 69.36
CA ALA A 532 32.48 37.46 69.36
C ALA A 532 33.42 36.41 68.75
N ASP A 533 33.13 35.13 68.96
CA ASP A 533 33.69 34.01 68.19
C ASP A 533 32.47 33.21 67.73
N LEU A 534 32.10 33.33 66.46
CA LEU A 534 30.91 32.64 65.96
C LEU A 534 31.30 31.29 65.40
N SER A 535 30.51 30.25 65.68
CA SER A 535 30.70 28.94 65.09
C SER A 535 29.38 28.40 64.56
N ILE A 536 29.47 27.57 63.53
CA ILE A 536 28.32 26.81 63.03
C ILE A 536 28.66 25.32 63.00
N ASN A 537 27.70 24.50 63.46
CA ASN A 537 27.72 23.06 63.26
C ASN A 537 26.45 22.64 62.52
N LYS A 538 26.65 22.02 61.35
CA LYS A 538 25.58 21.52 60.49
C LYS A 538 25.52 20.00 60.56
N SER A 539 24.32 19.46 60.72
CA SER A 539 24.08 18.02 60.75
C SER A 539 22.71 17.70 60.12
N VAL A 540 22.51 16.46 59.69
CA VAL A 540 21.30 15.99 59.01
C VAL A 540 20.68 14.80 59.74
N SER A 541 19.36 14.60 59.59
CA SER A 541 18.58 13.59 60.31
C SER A 541 17.37 13.11 59.49
N LEU A 542 16.91 11.88 59.70
CA LEU A 542 15.66 11.37 59.11
C LEU A 542 14.45 11.53 60.04
N ASP A 543 14.68 11.55 61.36
CA ASP A 543 13.66 11.45 62.41
C ASP A 543 13.49 12.74 63.21
N ASN A 544 14.28 13.78 62.91
CA ASN A 544 14.36 15.02 63.68
C ASN A 544 14.86 14.82 65.13
N VAL A 545 15.53 13.70 65.43
CA VAL A 545 16.04 13.37 66.76
C VAL A 545 17.53 13.02 66.70
N THR A 546 17.91 12.14 65.78
CA THR A 546 19.28 11.64 65.62
C THR A 546 19.98 12.34 64.47
N TYR A 547 21.03 13.10 64.76
CA TYR A 547 21.72 13.97 63.80
C TYR A 547 23.16 13.51 63.53
N SER A 548 23.55 13.48 62.25
CA SER A 548 24.90 13.11 61.79
C SER A 548 25.43 14.16 60.79
N GLN A 549 26.75 14.33 60.71
CA GLN A 549 27.37 15.12 59.64
C GLN A 549 27.68 14.28 58.39
N VAL A 550 27.60 12.95 58.49
CA VAL A 550 27.97 12.04 57.41
C VAL A 550 26.90 10.97 57.21
N GLY A 551 26.49 10.78 55.95
CA GLY A 551 25.99 9.50 55.46
C GLY A 551 24.60 9.07 55.92
N ILE A 552 23.63 9.98 56.01
CA ILE A 552 22.22 9.55 56.13
C ILE A 552 21.68 9.14 54.75
N ASN A 553 20.80 8.13 54.71
CA ASN A 553 20.11 7.70 53.49
C ASN A 553 18.65 8.16 53.54
N VAL A 554 18.29 9.11 52.68
CA VAL A 554 16.95 9.69 52.59
C VAL A 554 16.05 8.76 51.77
N PRO A 555 15.04 8.11 52.40
CA PRO A 555 14.24 7.10 51.74
C PRO A 555 13.32 7.69 50.69
N SER A 556 12.91 6.86 49.73
CA SER A 556 12.02 7.25 48.62
C SER A 556 10.69 7.88 49.05
N ASN A 557 10.17 7.54 50.23
CA ASN A 557 8.88 8.02 50.75
C ASN A 557 9.01 9.16 51.78
N GLY A 558 10.22 9.67 52.01
CA GLY A 558 10.50 10.60 53.10
C GLY A 558 11.36 11.79 52.70
N GLY A 559 11.17 12.89 53.41
CA GLY A 559 12.12 14.00 53.47
C GLY A 559 13.20 13.76 54.53
N PHE A 560 14.03 14.77 54.77
CA PHE A 560 15.02 14.76 55.84
C PHE A 560 15.10 16.13 56.51
N TYR A 561 15.77 16.18 57.65
CA TYR A 561 15.95 17.39 58.45
C TYR A 561 17.41 17.83 58.38
N ILE A 562 17.62 19.14 58.38
CA ILE A 562 18.94 19.75 58.54
C ILE A 562 18.90 20.60 59.80
N ARG A 563 19.84 20.36 60.71
CA ARG A 563 20.05 21.12 61.93
C ARG A 563 21.28 21.99 61.79
N TYR A 564 21.10 23.26 62.11
CA TYR A 564 22.14 24.26 62.25
C TYR A 564 22.21 24.66 63.70
N ILE A 565 23.39 24.51 64.30
CA ILE A 565 23.70 24.99 65.63
C ILE A 565 24.66 26.16 65.45
N VAL A 566 24.20 27.37 65.75
CA VAL A 566 25.00 28.58 65.71
C VAL A 566 25.34 28.96 67.15
N LYS A 567 26.63 29.14 67.45
CA LYS A 567 27.10 29.42 68.80
C LYS A 567 28.03 30.62 68.82
N ASN A 568 28.01 31.37 69.92
CA ASN A 568 29.05 32.32 70.27
C ASN A 568 30.02 31.64 71.26
N GLU A 569 31.18 31.19 70.79
CA GLU A 569 32.17 30.38 71.51
C GLU A 569 32.94 31.15 72.59
N ASN A 570 32.78 32.47 72.67
CA ASN A 570 33.50 33.30 73.65
C ASN A 570 33.31 32.82 75.11
N VAL A 571 34.43 32.66 75.83
CA VAL A 571 34.45 32.22 77.25
C VAL A 571 35.00 33.27 78.24
N ALA A 572 35.62 34.37 77.77
CA ALA A 572 36.23 35.41 78.63
C ALA A 572 35.26 36.55 79.06
N ALA A 573 35.46 37.18 80.23
CA ALA A 573 34.52 38.14 80.85
C ALA A 573 34.43 39.52 80.18
N THR A 574 35.30 39.83 79.21
CA THR A 574 35.44 41.15 78.57
C THR A 574 34.69 41.30 77.24
N THR A 575 33.82 40.33 76.86
CA THR A 575 33.11 40.30 75.58
C THR A 575 31.59 40.30 75.77
N GLY A 576 30.87 41.19 75.07
CA GLY A 576 29.40 41.30 75.05
C GLY A 576 28.68 40.34 74.06
N PRO A 577 27.33 40.36 74.00
CA PRO A 577 26.55 39.54 73.05
C PRO A 577 26.80 39.96 71.60
N ALA A 578 26.74 39.01 70.65
CA ALA A 578 26.77 39.32 69.22
C ALA A 578 25.40 39.86 68.81
N ALA A 579 25.31 41.15 68.48
CA ALA A 579 24.03 41.84 68.34
C ALA A 579 23.22 41.35 67.12
N THR A 580 23.88 41.01 66.01
CA THR A 580 23.24 40.38 64.85
C THR A 580 24.11 39.23 64.31
N VAL A 581 23.52 38.09 63.99
CA VAL A 581 24.22 36.94 63.38
C VAL A 581 23.39 36.42 62.20
N VAL A 582 24.02 36.13 61.06
CA VAL A 582 23.37 35.70 59.81
C VAL A 582 23.96 34.37 59.32
N MET A 583 23.11 33.40 59.03
CA MET A 583 23.43 32.08 58.48
C MET A 583 22.83 31.88 57.08
N VAL A 584 23.56 31.25 56.15
CA VAL A 584 23.10 30.93 54.78
C VAL A 584 23.49 29.50 54.35
N ASP A 585 22.60 28.80 53.64
CA ASP A 585 22.81 27.43 53.10
C ASP A 585 22.06 27.13 51.77
N PRO A 586 22.74 26.91 50.62
CA PRO A 586 22.13 26.39 49.39
C PRO A 586 22.07 24.85 49.36
N ILE A 587 20.86 24.27 49.47
CA ILE A 587 20.65 22.82 49.66
C ILE A 587 20.76 22.05 48.33
N ALA A 588 21.82 21.25 48.17
CA ALA A 588 22.05 20.42 46.99
C ALA A 588 20.99 19.31 46.77
N GLY A 589 20.75 18.90 45.52
CA GLY A 589 19.77 17.86 45.19
C GLY A 589 18.30 18.31 45.26
N THR A 590 18.03 19.54 45.69
CA THR A 590 16.71 20.16 45.60
C THR A 590 16.46 20.72 44.21
N SER A 591 15.21 20.70 43.79
CA SER A 591 14.68 21.40 42.62
C SER A 591 13.71 22.49 43.07
N THR A 592 13.23 23.30 42.12
CA THR A 592 12.14 24.26 42.39
C THR A 592 10.86 23.59 42.89
N ALA A 593 10.65 22.31 42.59
CA ALA A 593 9.51 21.53 43.07
C ALA A 593 9.70 20.99 44.50
N SER A 594 10.93 20.93 45.03
CA SER A 594 11.18 20.54 46.43
C SER A 594 10.61 21.58 47.39
N THR A 595 10.06 21.14 48.52
CA THR A 595 9.59 22.02 49.60
C THR A 595 10.59 22.03 50.74
N VAL A 596 10.87 23.23 51.29
CA VAL A 596 11.71 23.39 52.49
C VAL A 596 10.91 24.20 53.50
N THR A 597 10.78 23.67 54.71
CA THR A 597 9.97 24.27 55.78
C THR A 597 10.74 24.31 57.09
N THR A 598 10.37 25.21 57.98
CA THR A 598 10.95 25.30 59.32
C THR A 598 10.32 24.23 60.20
N ALA A 599 11.13 23.34 60.79
CA ALA A 599 10.67 22.31 61.71
C ALA A 599 10.68 22.80 63.16
N SER A 600 11.75 23.48 63.58
CA SER A 600 11.85 24.11 64.90
C SER A 600 12.93 25.18 64.95
N THR A 601 12.77 26.13 65.87
CA THR A 601 13.79 27.14 66.21
C THR A 601 13.83 27.34 67.73
N SER A 602 14.99 27.65 68.29
CA SER A 602 15.13 27.93 69.73
C SER A 602 14.77 29.39 70.11
N THR A 603 14.86 30.36 69.17
CA THR A 603 14.58 31.79 69.42
C THR A 603 13.22 32.29 68.96
N GLY A 604 12.45 31.49 68.20
CA GLY A 604 11.20 31.93 67.57
C GLY A 604 11.36 32.75 66.28
N ALA A 605 12.57 33.24 65.95
CA ALA A 605 12.87 33.87 64.66
C ALA A 605 13.06 32.79 63.57
N GLY A 606 12.14 32.74 62.60
CA GLY A 606 12.17 31.76 61.51
C GLY A 606 13.17 32.12 60.40
N PRO A 607 13.67 31.12 59.64
CA PRO A 607 14.47 31.37 58.44
C PRO A 607 13.60 31.87 57.28
N THR A 608 14.25 32.42 56.26
CA THR A 608 13.68 32.66 54.93
C THR A 608 14.19 31.62 53.94
N PHE A 609 13.37 31.33 52.92
CA PHE A 609 13.69 30.37 51.86
C PHE A 609 13.67 31.05 50.49
N SER A 610 14.72 30.85 49.70
CA SER A 610 14.90 31.45 48.37
C SER A 610 15.39 30.40 47.37
N THR A 611 15.58 30.81 46.11
CA THR A 611 16.16 29.94 45.07
C THR A 611 17.43 30.54 44.51
N LEU A 612 18.48 29.72 44.38
CA LEU A 612 19.78 30.09 43.80
C LEU A 612 20.19 28.99 42.81
N ASN A 613 20.42 29.34 41.54
CA ASN A 613 20.81 28.39 40.48
C ASN A 613 19.90 27.15 40.33
N GLY A 614 18.59 27.30 40.57
CA GLY A 614 17.61 26.20 40.48
C GLY A 614 17.50 25.33 41.73
N GLN A 615 18.28 25.60 42.78
CA GLN A 615 18.25 24.92 44.08
C GLN A 615 17.59 25.78 45.17
N ARG A 616 17.07 25.16 46.22
CA ARG A 616 16.51 25.84 47.42
C ARG A 616 17.62 26.32 48.34
N GLN A 617 17.50 27.53 48.88
CA GLN A 617 18.45 28.13 49.84
C GLN A 617 17.73 28.54 51.14
N VAL A 618 18.40 28.33 52.28
CA VAL A 618 17.97 28.75 53.62
C VAL A 618 18.78 29.96 54.07
N SER A 619 18.13 30.94 54.70
CA SER A 619 18.80 32.07 55.34
C SER A 619 18.19 32.35 56.72
N TRP A 620 19.00 32.56 57.75
CA TRP A 620 18.52 32.71 59.14
C TRP A 620 19.28 33.80 59.89
N THR A 621 18.54 34.74 60.48
CA THR A 621 19.11 35.88 61.23
C THR A 621 18.74 35.80 62.70
N LEU A 622 19.74 35.90 63.57
CA LEU A 622 19.63 35.91 65.03
C LEU A 622 19.97 37.30 65.57
N ALA A 623 19.30 37.72 66.62
CA ALA A 623 19.59 38.96 67.33
C ALA A 623 20.10 38.66 68.75
N ASN A 624 21.09 39.43 69.21
CA ASN A 624 21.65 39.40 70.56
C ASN A 624 22.06 37.99 71.05
N LEU A 625 22.84 37.26 70.24
CA LEU A 625 23.39 35.96 70.62
C LEU A 625 24.39 36.14 71.78
N ALA A 626 23.92 35.85 73.00
CA ALA A 626 24.71 36.02 74.20
C ALA A 626 25.99 35.18 74.18
N LYS A 627 26.99 35.62 74.94
CA LYS A 627 28.25 34.90 75.11
C LYS A 627 27.99 33.47 75.60
N GLY A 628 28.59 32.47 74.95
CA GLY A 628 28.40 31.06 75.28
C GLY A 628 27.03 30.51 74.90
N ALA A 629 26.09 31.36 74.45
CA ALA A 629 24.77 30.93 74.04
C ALA A 629 24.81 30.23 72.69
N THR A 630 23.87 29.33 72.50
CA THR A 630 23.75 28.47 71.34
C THR A 630 22.32 28.52 70.85
N GLU A 631 22.13 28.78 69.57
CA GLU A 631 20.84 28.76 68.92
C GLU A 631 20.77 27.66 67.87
N THR A 632 19.63 27.00 67.81
CA THR A 632 19.39 25.86 66.94
C THR A 632 18.23 26.13 66.00
N LEU A 633 18.47 25.98 64.70
CA LEU A 633 17.46 25.93 63.64
C LEU A 633 17.42 24.53 63.08
N ILE A 634 16.22 23.98 62.94
CA ILE A 634 15.97 22.74 62.20
C ILE A 634 15.00 23.05 61.06
N VAL A 635 15.39 22.67 59.85
CA VAL A 635 14.53 22.73 58.66
C VAL A 635 14.23 21.32 58.15
N ARG A 636 13.06 21.15 57.55
CA ARG A 636 12.64 19.92 56.86
C ARG A 636 12.70 20.15 55.36
N VAL A 637 13.34 19.22 54.65
CA VAL A 637 13.45 19.19 53.19
C VAL A 637 12.63 18.02 52.69
N ASP A 638 11.66 18.32 51.83
CA ASP A 638 10.72 17.37 51.26
C ASP A 638 10.98 17.08 49.77
N ARG A 639 10.52 15.90 49.34
CA ARG A 639 10.60 15.45 47.94
C ARG A 639 9.67 16.29 47.05
N PRO A 640 9.89 16.37 45.72
CA PRO A 640 10.86 15.63 44.91
C PRO A 640 12.29 16.13 45.05
N LEU A 641 13.25 15.20 45.08
CA LEU A 641 14.69 15.47 45.02
C LEU A 641 15.26 14.84 43.76
N VAL A 642 16.21 15.52 43.13
CA VAL A 642 16.88 15.08 41.91
C VAL A 642 18.23 14.48 42.32
N SER A 643 18.46 13.21 41.98
CA SER A 643 19.76 12.55 42.13
C SER A 643 20.71 12.98 41.01
N ASN A 644 22.00 13.07 41.29
CA ASN A 644 23.01 13.65 40.41
C ASN A 644 23.85 12.63 39.61
N ASP A 645 23.39 11.38 39.42
CA ASP A 645 24.14 10.40 38.63
C ASP A 645 23.28 9.35 37.90
N ASP A 646 23.63 9.11 36.62
CA ASP A 646 23.18 7.99 35.78
C ASP A 646 23.69 6.61 36.26
N ALA A 647 24.22 6.52 37.50
CA ALA A 647 24.86 5.33 38.09
C ALA A 647 24.40 4.98 39.52
N GLY A 648 23.42 5.69 40.09
CA GLY A 648 22.72 5.24 41.31
C GLY A 648 23.44 5.44 42.65
N ASN A 649 24.31 6.44 42.79
CA ASN A 649 25.00 6.74 44.04
C ASN A 649 24.52 8.03 44.73
N GLY A 650 23.68 8.90 44.16
CA GLY A 650 22.78 9.84 44.86
C GLY A 650 23.32 10.66 46.06
N VAL A 651 24.64 10.84 46.21
CA VAL A 651 25.29 11.43 47.39
C VAL A 651 25.52 12.93 47.17
N PHE A 652 25.12 13.72 48.17
CA PHE A 652 25.30 15.17 48.23
C PHE A 652 26.19 15.57 49.41
N VAL A 653 26.99 16.62 49.21
CA VAL A 653 27.68 17.38 50.27
C VAL A 653 27.07 18.77 50.31
N ASN A 654 26.51 19.17 51.46
CA ASN A 654 25.80 20.43 51.61
C ASN A 654 26.47 21.32 52.68
N THR A 655 26.77 22.59 52.38
CA THR A 655 27.64 23.47 53.21
C THR A 655 26.95 24.78 53.60
N ALA A 656 26.89 25.08 54.90
CA ALA A 656 26.36 26.32 55.45
C ALA A 656 27.46 27.23 56.03
N THR A 657 27.17 28.53 56.14
CA THR A 657 28.10 29.56 56.66
C THR A 657 27.41 30.54 57.62
N VAL A 658 28.13 31.08 58.61
CA VAL A 658 27.63 32.09 59.58
C VAL A 658 28.54 33.34 59.67
N SER A 659 27.97 34.51 59.97
CA SER A 659 28.70 35.79 60.11
C SER A 659 27.94 36.84 60.95
N SER A 660 28.58 37.94 61.36
CA SER A 660 27.94 39.09 62.05
C SER A 660 28.28 40.44 61.39
N PRO A 661 27.30 41.36 61.22
CA PRO A 661 27.54 42.68 60.67
C PRO A 661 27.97 43.75 61.70
N ASP A 662 27.84 43.49 63.01
CA ASP A 662 27.98 44.49 64.08
C ASP A 662 28.93 44.08 65.22
N THR A 663 29.32 42.81 65.28
CA THR A 663 30.26 42.27 66.25
C THR A 663 31.48 41.68 65.56
N PHE A 664 32.69 42.06 66.01
CA PHE A 664 33.91 41.55 65.37
C PHE A 664 34.13 40.08 65.76
N ASP A 665 34.25 39.21 64.76
CA ASP A 665 34.57 37.81 64.96
C ASP A 665 36.09 37.60 65.09
N SER A 666 36.50 37.09 66.23
CA SER A 666 37.91 36.84 66.55
C SER A 666 38.49 35.57 65.91
N VAL A 667 37.66 34.62 65.45
CA VAL A 667 38.09 33.34 64.87
C VAL A 667 37.23 33.01 63.64
N ALA A 668 37.67 33.34 62.44
CA ALA A 668 36.84 33.11 61.24
C ALA A 668 36.80 31.64 60.72
N THR A 669 37.63 30.74 61.24
CA THR A 669 37.84 29.39 60.67
C THR A 669 36.73 28.38 60.96
N ASN A 670 35.87 28.65 61.95
CA ASN A 670 34.74 27.82 62.39
C ASN A 670 33.38 28.36 61.87
N ASN A 671 33.41 29.33 60.97
CA ASN A 671 32.22 29.96 60.38
C ASN A 671 31.58 29.17 59.22
N SER A 672 32.02 27.95 58.95
CA SER A 672 31.43 27.07 57.94
C SER A 672 31.36 25.62 58.39
N SER A 673 30.30 24.90 58.01
CA SER A 673 30.12 23.49 58.30
C SER A 673 29.34 22.78 57.19
N SER A 674 29.75 21.55 56.87
CA SER A 674 29.14 20.70 55.84
C SER A 674 28.52 19.43 56.43
N ALA A 675 27.52 18.88 55.74
CA ALA A 675 26.96 17.57 56.03
C ALA A 675 26.68 16.78 54.73
N THR A 676 26.78 15.45 54.78
CA THR A 676 26.51 14.57 53.62
C THR A 676 25.27 13.70 53.79
N TYR A 677 24.55 13.48 52.68
CA TYR A 677 23.38 12.60 52.62
C TYR A 677 23.26 11.94 51.25
N HIS A 678 22.72 10.72 51.21
CA HIS A 678 22.32 10.00 50.01
C HIS A 678 20.80 10.12 49.83
N VAL A 679 20.34 10.23 48.59
CA VAL A 679 18.91 10.31 48.26
C VAL A 679 18.53 9.15 47.36
N ASP A 680 17.63 8.27 47.84
CA ASP A 680 17.09 7.18 47.04
C ASP A 680 16.35 7.75 45.82
N SER A 681 16.54 7.16 44.63
CA SER A 681 15.88 7.65 43.41
C SER A 681 14.37 7.34 43.43
N ILE A 682 13.57 8.32 42.98
CA ILE A 682 12.13 8.18 42.77
C ILE A 682 11.78 8.47 41.32
N SER A 683 10.86 7.69 40.76
CA SER A 683 10.30 7.86 39.42
C SER A 683 8.77 7.89 39.47
N ASP A 684 8.14 8.27 38.36
CA ASP A 684 6.68 8.20 38.17
C ASP A 684 6.41 7.60 36.78
N VAL A 685 6.22 6.28 36.69
CA VAL A 685 5.93 5.59 35.42
C VAL A 685 4.42 5.44 35.24
N THR A 686 3.91 5.98 34.15
CA THR A 686 2.47 6.03 33.87
C THR A 686 2.14 5.49 32.49
N ILE A 687 0.93 4.94 32.33
CA ILE A 687 0.33 4.75 31.02
C ILE A 687 -0.42 6.04 30.65
N THR A 688 0.18 6.89 29.81
CA THR A 688 -0.42 8.18 29.43
C THR A 688 -1.58 8.02 28.46
N ALA A 689 -1.59 6.94 27.67
CA ALA A 689 -2.66 6.63 26.74
C ALA A 689 -2.66 5.14 26.40
N LYS A 690 -3.86 4.56 26.30
CA LYS A 690 -4.10 3.28 25.63
C LYS A 690 -5.18 3.50 24.59
N SER A 691 -4.93 3.04 23.37
CA SER A 691 -5.85 3.18 22.24
C SER A 691 -5.92 1.90 21.43
N ILE A 692 -6.94 1.77 20.59
CA ILE A 692 -7.18 0.63 19.71
C ILE A 692 -7.59 1.18 18.34
N SER A 693 -7.00 0.63 17.27
CA SER A 693 -7.29 1.02 15.89
C SER A 693 -7.50 -0.21 14.99
N PRO A 694 -8.62 -0.32 14.25
CA PRO A 694 -9.78 0.57 14.33
C PRO A 694 -10.46 0.52 15.71
N ALA A 695 -11.21 1.57 16.06
CA ALA A 695 -11.87 1.67 17.37
C ALA A 695 -13.04 0.68 17.54
N ILE A 696 -13.65 0.30 16.41
CA ILE A 696 -14.65 -0.74 16.27
C ILE A 696 -14.07 -1.76 15.30
N ALA A 697 -14.10 -3.04 15.66
CA ALA A 697 -13.66 -4.13 14.78
C ALA A 697 -14.74 -5.21 14.68
N ASP A 698 -14.92 -5.78 13.50
CA ASP A 698 -15.79 -6.95 13.33
C ASP A 698 -15.04 -8.21 13.80
N VAL A 699 -15.77 -9.21 14.27
CA VAL A 699 -15.16 -10.51 14.61
C VAL A 699 -14.43 -11.10 13.41
N GLY A 700 -13.21 -11.62 13.63
CA GLY A 700 -12.37 -12.15 12.56
C GLY A 700 -11.48 -11.11 11.85
N VAL A 701 -11.64 -9.81 12.14
CA VAL A 701 -10.84 -8.69 11.58
C VAL A 701 -9.78 -8.24 12.58
N ASN A 702 -8.57 -7.92 12.11
CA ASN A 702 -7.48 -7.50 13.00
C ASN A 702 -7.68 -6.03 13.49
N ALA A 703 -7.32 -5.77 14.74
CA ALA A 703 -7.19 -4.43 15.32
C ALA A 703 -5.90 -4.33 16.14
N THR A 704 -5.33 -3.15 16.35
CA THR A 704 -4.04 -2.98 17.04
C THR A 704 -4.15 -2.08 18.27
N TYR A 705 -3.83 -2.63 19.44
CA TYR A 705 -3.67 -1.85 20.67
C TYR A 705 -2.36 -1.08 20.63
N THR A 706 -2.40 0.20 21.01
CA THR A 706 -1.22 1.05 21.21
C THR A 706 -1.21 1.57 22.64
N ILE A 707 -0.17 1.22 23.40
CA ILE A 707 0.02 1.56 24.82
C ILE A 707 1.20 2.53 24.92
N SER A 708 0.98 3.74 25.45
CA SER A 708 2.03 4.76 25.64
C SER A 708 2.44 4.83 27.11
N ALA A 709 3.69 4.49 27.40
CA ALA A 709 4.27 4.55 28.74
C ALA A 709 5.28 5.69 28.86
N LYS A 710 5.20 6.49 29.93
CA LYS A 710 6.07 7.66 30.17
C LYS A 710 6.57 7.69 31.61
N ASN A 711 7.78 8.19 31.83
CA ASN A 711 8.27 8.55 33.17
C ASN A 711 8.06 10.07 33.44
N LEU A 712 7.13 10.45 34.32
CA LEU A 712 6.87 11.81 34.80
C LEU A 712 7.74 12.19 36.01
N GLY A 713 8.49 11.24 36.57
CA GLY A 713 9.25 11.44 37.79
C GLY A 713 10.52 12.24 37.56
N PRO A 714 11.11 12.79 38.64
CA PRO A 714 12.31 13.61 38.55
C PRO A 714 13.59 12.82 38.21
N ASN A 715 13.60 11.49 38.39
CA ASN A 715 14.75 10.62 38.12
C ASN A 715 14.43 9.54 37.06
N GLN A 716 15.47 8.91 36.50
CA GLN A 716 15.34 7.76 35.60
C GLN A 716 14.67 6.57 36.31
N ALA A 717 13.71 5.93 35.64
CA ALA A 717 13.05 4.72 36.11
C ALA A 717 13.80 3.48 35.59
N SER A 718 14.13 2.51 36.45
CA SER A 718 14.87 1.30 36.08
C SER A 718 13.96 0.07 35.96
N ASN A 719 14.28 -0.82 35.02
CA ASN A 719 13.51 -2.04 34.73
C ASN A 719 12.01 -1.77 34.51
N VAL A 720 11.72 -0.79 33.64
CA VAL A 720 10.34 -0.48 33.29
C VAL A 720 9.76 -1.62 32.46
N VAL A 721 8.67 -2.22 32.90
CA VAL A 721 7.98 -3.31 32.20
C VAL A 721 6.52 -2.94 31.97
N VAL A 722 6.08 -2.98 30.71
CA VAL A 722 4.67 -2.82 30.32
C VAL A 722 4.05 -4.20 30.15
N THR A 723 2.92 -4.45 30.80
CA THR A 723 2.17 -5.72 30.73
C THR A 723 0.71 -5.44 30.41
N ASP A 724 0.13 -6.20 29.50
CA ASP A 724 -1.30 -6.15 29.15
C ASP A 724 -1.85 -7.57 29.02
N ILE A 725 -3.04 -7.83 29.57
CA ILE A 725 -3.67 -9.15 29.54
C ILE A 725 -4.92 -9.05 28.69
N ILE A 726 -4.84 -9.60 27.49
CA ILE A 726 -5.90 -9.54 26.49
C ILE A 726 -6.65 -10.87 26.52
N ASP A 727 -7.93 -10.85 26.87
CA ASP A 727 -8.71 -12.08 27.08
C ASP A 727 -8.63 -13.06 25.88
N PRO A 728 -7.97 -14.23 26.04
CA PRO A 728 -7.74 -15.17 24.94
C PRO A 728 -9.01 -15.91 24.51
N THR A 729 -10.10 -15.85 25.30
CA THR A 729 -11.41 -16.37 24.89
C THR A 729 -12.16 -15.42 23.97
N ARG A 730 -11.72 -14.17 23.89
CA ARG A 730 -12.32 -13.09 23.11
C ARG A 730 -11.44 -12.66 21.94
N PHE A 731 -10.12 -12.74 22.08
CA PHE A 731 -9.16 -12.27 21.07
C PHE A 731 -8.03 -13.28 20.87
N ALA A 732 -7.66 -13.52 19.61
CA ALA A 732 -6.37 -14.11 19.28
C ALA A 732 -5.29 -13.01 19.16
N LEU A 733 -4.09 -13.28 19.68
CA LEU A 733 -2.93 -12.39 19.51
C LEU A 733 -2.25 -12.67 18.16
N VAL A 734 -2.28 -11.67 17.27
CA VAL A 734 -1.71 -11.79 15.92
C VAL A 734 -0.31 -11.19 15.90
N GLY A 735 0.69 -11.99 15.52
CA GLY A 735 2.09 -11.57 15.52
C GLY A 735 2.66 -11.35 16.93
N ASN A 736 3.93 -10.95 16.98
CA ASN A 736 4.60 -10.60 18.23
C ASN A 736 4.39 -9.11 18.55
N PRO A 737 4.29 -8.74 19.84
CA PRO A 737 4.24 -7.34 20.25
C PRO A 737 5.51 -6.61 19.86
N THR A 738 5.40 -5.32 19.56
CA THR A 738 6.52 -4.45 19.16
C THR A 738 6.58 -3.20 20.02
N THR A 739 7.71 -2.50 20.02
CA THR A 739 7.87 -1.23 20.73
C THR A 739 8.68 -0.21 19.93
N THR A 740 8.40 1.07 20.17
CA THR A 740 9.20 2.17 19.60
C THR A 740 10.60 2.29 20.22
N ARG A 741 10.88 1.53 21.29
CA ARG A 741 12.22 1.47 21.89
C ARG A 741 13.11 0.48 21.14
N SER A 742 14.15 0.99 20.48
CA SER A 742 15.12 0.14 19.77
C SER A 742 15.86 -0.83 20.71
N GLY A 743 16.10 -2.05 20.24
CA GLY A 743 16.84 -3.09 20.98
C GLY A 743 16.05 -3.83 22.06
N VAL A 744 14.75 -3.55 22.22
CA VAL A 744 13.87 -4.25 23.18
C VAL A 744 13.05 -5.31 22.45
N THR A 745 13.01 -6.52 23.02
CA THR A 745 12.13 -7.60 22.56
C THR A 745 10.93 -7.70 23.50
N CYS A 746 9.73 -7.75 22.94
CA CYS A 746 8.51 -8.04 23.67
C CYS A 746 8.10 -9.49 23.50
N THR A 747 7.43 -10.06 24.49
CA THR A 747 6.94 -11.43 24.48
C THR A 747 5.43 -11.47 24.58
N LYS A 748 4.83 -12.56 24.08
CA LYS A 748 3.42 -12.87 24.26
C LYS A 748 3.25 -14.32 24.73
N ASP A 749 2.16 -14.57 25.43
CA ASP A 749 1.66 -15.89 25.78
C ASP A 749 0.22 -16.03 25.27
N ASP A 750 0.04 -16.81 24.22
CA ASP A 750 -1.26 -17.00 23.56
C ASP A 750 -2.28 -17.73 24.47
N ALA A 751 -1.82 -18.52 25.45
CA ALA A 751 -2.72 -19.27 26.33
C ALA A 751 -3.33 -18.39 27.42
N THR A 752 -2.57 -17.42 27.93
CA THR A 752 -3.05 -16.47 28.94
C THR A 752 -3.49 -15.13 28.37
N GLY A 753 -3.11 -14.84 27.11
CA GLY A 753 -3.35 -13.54 26.48
C GLY A 753 -2.41 -12.43 26.96
N THR A 754 -1.38 -12.79 27.74
CA THR A 754 -0.45 -11.82 28.34
C THR A 754 0.56 -11.36 27.29
N ILE A 755 0.73 -10.05 27.16
CA ILE A 755 1.88 -9.44 26.48
C ILE A 755 2.75 -8.72 27.50
N SER A 756 4.07 -8.80 27.32
CA SER A 756 5.04 -8.14 28.21
C SER A 756 6.21 -7.55 27.42
N CYS A 757 6.54 -6.29 27.71
CA CYS A 757 7.65 -5.57 27.11
C CYS A 757 8.56 -5.00 28.20
N SER A 758 9.77 -5.52 28.33
CA SER A 758 10.78 -4.95 29.23
C SER A 758 11.48 -3.79 28.56
N LEU A 759 11.01 -2.58 28.84
CA LEU A 759 11.60 -1.36 28.30
C LEU A 759 12.98 -1.09 28.93
N GLY A 760 13.30 -1.58 30.13
CA GLY A 760 14.58 -1.26 30.79
C GLY A 760 14.58 0.15 31.37
N SER A 761 15.70 0.90 31.31
CA SER A 761 15.80 2.21 31.95
C SER A 761 15.15 3.34 31.14
N VAL A 762 14.20 4.09 31.71
CA VAL A 762 13.45 5.18 31.02
C VAL A 762 13.74 6.52 31.70
N ASN A 763 14.34 7.45 30.95
CA ASN A 763 14.67 8.80 31.42
C ASN A 763 13.42 9.62 31.75
N ALA A 764 13.58 10.60 32.65
CA ALA A 764 12.53 11.56 32.96
C ALA A 764 11.99 12.22 31.69
N ASN A 765 10.68 12.38 31.63
CA ASN A 765 9.91 12.91 30.50
C ASN A 765 10.01 12.15 29.17
N THR A 766 10.53 10.93 29.14
CA THR A 766 10.61 10.09 27.92
C THR A 766 9.39 9.18 27.79
N THR A 767 8.82 9.07 26.58
CA THR A 767 7.68 8.20 26.25
C THR A 767 8.09 7.10 25.26
N TYR A 768 7.68 5.86 25.51
CA TYR A 768 7.76 4.75 24.56
C TYR A 768 6.38 4.13 24.32
N GLN A 769 6.17 3.55 23.14
CA GLN A 769 4.92 2.89 22.78
C GLN A 769 5.12 1.39 22.61
N VAL A 770 4.11 0.62 22.99
CA VAL A 770 3.99 -0.83 22.77
C VAL A 770 2.77 -1.09 21.89
N LEU A 771 2.93 -1.89 20.84
CA LEU A 771 1.88 -2.22 19.89
C LEU A 771 1.63 -3.73 19.86
N GLN A 772 0.35 -4.14 19.94
CA GLN A 772 -0.08 -5.53 19.78
C GLN A 772 -1.31 -5.63 18.88
N THR A 773 -1.21 -6.42 17.82
CA THR A 773 -2.36 -6.73 16.96
C THR A 773 -3.17 -7.89 17.53
N VAL A 774 -4.49 -7.75 17.56
CA VAL A 774 -5.46 -8.71 18.07
C VAL A 774 -6.52 -8.98 17.02
N ARG A 775 -7.17 -10.14 17.08
CA ARG A 775 -8.32 -10.48 16.25
C ARG A 775 -9.46 -10.97 17.13
N PRO A 776 -10.62 -10.29 17.17
CA PRO A 776 -11.76 -10.78 17.94
C PRO A 776 -12.22 -12.15 17.41
N LEU A 777 -12.60 -13.05 18.31
CA LEU A 777 -12.98 -14.44 18.05
C LEU A 777 -14.50 -14.64 18.04
N PHE A 778 -14.96 -15.69 17.35
CA PHE A 778 -16.34 -16.19 17.44
C PHE A 778 -16.37 -17.57 18.10
N PRO A 779 -17.28 -17.82 19.06
CA PRO A 779 -18.03 -16.84 19.86
C PRO A 779 -17.10 -15.91 20.65
N PHE A 780 -17.50 -14.65 20.86
CA PHE A 780 -16.68 -13.65 21.54
C PHE A 780 -16.77 -13.82 23.06
N GLY A 781 -15.88 -14.62 23.66
CA GLY A 781 -15.97 -14.99 25.09
C GLY A 781 -17.28 -15.72 25.41
N GLY A 782 -17.77 -16.54 24.48
CA GLY A 782 -19.07 -17.23 24.56
C GLY A 782 -20.26 -16.44 24.02
N ALA A 783 -20.11 -15.15 23.71
CA ALA A 783 -21.18 -14.34 23.13
C ALA A 783 -21.34 -14.62 21.63
N ILE A 784 -22.59 -14.82 21.21
CA ILE A 784 -23.00 -14.95 19.79
C ILE A 784 -23.91 -13.81 19.34
N SER A 785 -24.32 -12.93 20.25
CA SER A 785 -25.07 -11.69 19.96
C SER A 785 -24.13 -10.49 19.98
N PHE A 786 -24.34 -9.55 19.05
CA PHE A 786 -23.48 -8.38 18.84
C PHE A 786 -24.34 -7.12 18.66
N PRO A 787 -23.80 -5.90 18.88
CA PRO A 787 -22.41 -5.58 19.25
C PRO A 787 -22.07 -5.92 20.70
N GLN A 788 -20.78 -6.09 20.98
CA GLN A 788 -20.21 -6.29 22.31
C GLN A 788 -19.15 -5.22 22.60
N THR A 789 -18.95 -4.88 23.86
CA THR A 789 -17.89 -3.96 24.26
C THR A 789 -17.04 -4.60 25.35
N TYR A 790 -15.72 -4.59 25.16
CA TYR A 790 -14.77 -5.13 26.12
C TYR A 790 -13.77 -4.07 26.59
N GLN A 791 -13.56 -3.97 27.89
CA GLN A 791 -12.54 -3.08 28.45
C GLN A 791 -11.22 -3.83 28.61
N ASN A 792 -10.17 -3.37 27.93
CA ASN A 792 -8.83 -3.94 28.05
C ASN A 792 -7.92 -3.01 28.85
N THR A 793 -7.16 -3.51 29.83
CA THR A 793 -6.35 -2.69 30.77
C THR A 793 -4.89 -3.11 30.75
N ALA A 794 -4.01 -2.18 30.36
CA ALA A 794 -2.56 -2.37 30.41
C ALA A 794 -2.02 -1.73 31.69
N THR A 795 -0.86 -2.22 32.14
CA THR A 795 -0.16 -1.74 33.33
C THR A 795 1.32 -1.50 33.04
N VAL A 796 1.95 -0.62 33.79
CA VAL A 796 3.41 -0.40 33.78
C VAL A 796 3.97 -0.51 35.18
N THR A 797 5.13 -1.15 35.29
CA THR A 797 5.87 -1.31 36.54
C THR A 797 7.30 -0.86 36.36
N THR A 798 7.99 -0.56 37.45
CA THR A 798 9.39 -0.18 37.52
C THR A 798 9.95 -0.71 38.83
N THR A 799 11.27 -0.90 38.90
CA THR A 799 11.98 -1.24 40.15
C THR A 799 12.43 -0.01 40.92
N THR A 800 12.50 1.16 40.27
CA THR A 800 12.71 2.44 40.97
C THR A 800 11.47 2.79 41.78
N ALA A 801 11.64 3.31 42.98
CA ALA A 801 10.50 3.61 43.85
C ALA A 801 9.51 4.59 43.20
N GLU A 802 8.22 4.24 43.25
CA GLU A 802 7.14 5.00 42.64
C GLU A 802 6.52 6.00 43.63
N THR A 803 6.35 7.24 43.18
CA THR A 803 5.55 8.29 43.82
C THR A 803 4.03 8.20 43.58
N ASN A 804 3.55 7.64 42.47
CA ASN A 804 2.13 7.59 42.12
C ASN A 804 1.73 6.31 41.39
N THR A 805 1.51 5.22 42.14
CA THR A 805 1.09 3.94 41.54
C THR A 805 -0.32 3.95 40.92
N ALA A 806 -1.12 5.01 41.12
CA ALA A 806 -2.50 5.07 40.64
C ALA A 806 -2.61 5.38 39.14
N ASN A 807 -1.57 5.93 38.52
CA ASN A 807 -1.53 6.25 37.08
C ASN A 807 -0.81 5.16 36.24
N ASN A 808 -0.44 4.04 36.88
CA ASN A 808 0.30 2.94 36.26
C ASN A 808 -0.56 2.04 35.40
N SER A 809 -1.87 2.30 35.31
CA SER A 809 -2.80 1.53 34.47
C SER A 809 -3.51 2.43 33.47
N GLY A 810 -3.71 1.93 32.25
CA GLY A 810 -4.52 2.59 31.23
C GLY A 810 -5.48 1.60 30.59
N SER A 811 -6.74 1.99 30.45
CA SER A 811 -7.80 1.16 29.89
C SER A 811 -8.38 1.77 28.63
N VAL A 812 -8.85 0.92 27.72
CA VAL A 812 -9.63 1.34 26.55
C VAL A 812 -10.80 0.39 26.34
N PHE A 813 -11.96 0.93 25.96
CA PHE A 813 -13.08 0.12 25.51
C PHE A 813 -12.89 -0.22 24.03
N HIS A 814 -12.97 -1.50 23.70
CA HIS A 814 -12.95 -2.01 22.34
C HIS A 814 -14.36 -2.49 22.00
N ALA A 815 -15.00 -1.79 21.06
CA ALA A 815 -16.30 -2.20 20.53
C ALA A 815 -16.08 -3.25 19.43
N VAL A 816 -16.85 -4.32 19.50
CA VAL A 816 -16.75 -5.46 18.59
C VAL A 816 -18.13 -5.76 18.00
N ASN A 817 -18.21 -5.73 16.68
CA ASN A 817 -19.41 -6.13 15.94
C ASN A 817 -19.36 -7.62 15.60
N GLY A 818 -20.48 -8.17 15.12
CA GLY A 818 -20.53 -9.55 14.67
C GLY A 818 -19.60 -9.83 13.48
N PRO A 819 -19.31 -11.11 13.18
CA PRO A 819 -18.54 -11.45 11.98
C PRO A 819 -19.29 -11.01 10.73
N VAL A 820 -18.56 -10.56 9.71
CA VAL A 820 -19.10 -10.24 8.37
C VAL A 820 -18.15 -10.82 7.31
N PHE A 821 -18.53 -11.96 6.72
CA PHE A 821 -17.80 -12.61 5.64
C PHE A 821 -18.76 -12.89 4.47
N ASP A 822 -18.23 -13.34 3.33
CA ASP A 822 -19.04 -13.76 2.17
C ASP A 822 -18.37 -15.00 1.58
N LEU A 823 -18.92 -16.17 1.87
CA LEU A 823 -18.41 -17.44 1.36
C LEU A 823 -19.10 -17.81 0.06
N ALA A 824 -18.41 -17.62 -1.06
CA ALA A 824 -18.93 -18.00 -2.37
C ALA A 824 -18.30 -19.28 -2.91
N LEU A 825 -19.06 -20.01 -3.71
CA LEU A 825 -18.65 -21.23 -4.37
C LEU A 825 -18.84 -21.12 -5.88
N THR A 826 -17.83 -21.52 -6.65
CA THR A 826 -17.98 -21.84 -8.08
C THR A 826 -17.57 -23.27 -8.35
N LYS A 827 -18.23 -23.93 -9.29
CA LYS A 827 -17.94 -25.31 -9.70
C LYS A 827 -17.96 -25.36 -11.22
N GLN A 828 -16.94 -25.96 -11.81
CA GLN A 828 -16.77 -26.05 -13.27
C GLN A 828 -15.83 -27.19 -13.61
N GLU A 829 -15.80 -27.62 -14.87
CA GLU A 829 -14.72 -28.46 -15.39
C GLU A 829 -13.37 -27.68 -15.44
N PRO A 830 -12.23 -28.38 -15.41
CA PRO A 830 -10.91 -27.76 -15.59
C PRO A 830 -10.71 -27.10 -16.95
N GLY A 831 -11.39 -27.58 -17.99
CA GLY A 831 -11.18 -27.17 -19.37
C GLY A 831 -12.20 -27.77 -20.34
N PRO A 832 -12.24 -27.29 -21.60
CA PRO A 832 -13.20 -27.73 -22.61
C PRO A 832 -13.02 -29.19 -23.04
N GLU A 833 -11.88 -29.81 -22.77
CA GLU A 833 -11.64 -31.23 -23.08
C GLU A 833 -12.36 -32.21 -22.13
N PHE A 834 -12.94 -31.70 -21.05
CA PHE A 834 -13.69 -32.49 -20.06
C PHE A 834 -15.20 -32.50 -20.33
N ASP A 835 -15.67 -31.77 -21.34
CA ASP A 835 -17.07 -31.83 -21.80
C ASP A 835 -17.14 -31.64 -23.34
N PRO A 836 -17.54 -32.65 -24.12
CA PRO A 836 -17.95 -33.98 -23.67
C PRO A 836 -16.75 -34.90 -23.37
N ILE A 837 -16.93 -35.82 -22.43
CA ILE A 837 -15.94 -36.84 -22.04
C ILE A 837 -16.39 -38.25 -22.47
N ARG A 838 -15.48 -39.24 -22.48
CA ARG A 838 -15.76 -40.61 -22.90
C ARG A 838 -16.29 -41.45 -21.74
N PHE A 839 -17.24 -42.35 -22.00
CA PHE A 839 -17.71 -43.34 -21.02
C PHE A 839 -16.53 -44.23 -20.57
N GLY A 840 -16.32 -44.31 -19.27
CA GLY A 840 -15.20 -44.94 -18.59
C GLY A 840 -14.10 -43.99 -18.12
N ASP A 841 -14.06 -42.74 -18.61
CA ASP A 841 -13.10 -41.73 -18.14
C ASP A 841 -13.54 -41.10 -16.81
N LEU A 842 -12.60 -40.46 -16.10
CA LEU A 842 -12.87 -39.78 -14.83
C LEU A 842 -13.56 -38.43 -15.05
N LEU A 843 -14.71 -38.22 -14.41
CA LEU A 843 -15.35 -36.92 -14.27
C LEU A 843 -14.52 -36.05 -13.32
N THR A 844 -14.14 -34.84 -13.73
CA THR A 844 -13.25 -33.96 -12.96
C THR A 844 -13.86 -32.58 -12.78
N TYR A 845 -13.93 -32.10 -11.54
CA TYR A 845 -14.52 -30.79 -11.21
C TYR A 845 -13.58 -29.96 -10.33
N ASP A 846 -13.44 -28.68 -10.67
CA ASP A 846 -12.80 -27.67 -9.83
C ASP A 846 -13.86 -26.93 -9.01
N ILE A 847 -13.83 -27.12 -7.69
CA ILE A 847 -14.66 -26.40 -6.72
C ILE A 847 -13.82 -25.29 -6.11
N ARG A 848 -14.10 -24.03 -6.44
CA ARG A 848 -13.43 -22.87 -5.85
C ARG A 848 -14.26 -22.32 -4.70
N VAL A 849 -13.65 -22.22 -3.53
CA VAL A 849 -14.24 -21.69 -2.30
C VAL A 849 -13.54 -20.40 -1.96
N SER A 850 -14.31 -19.33 -1.86
CA SER A 850 -13.79 -17.96 -1.78
C SER A 850 -14.37 -17.25 -0.57
N ASN A 851 -13.57 -16.44 0.13
CA ASN A 851 -14.07 -15.52 1.14
C ASN A 851 -13.85 -14.07 0.69
N PHE A 852 -14.93 -13.37 0.35
CA PHE A 852 -14.89 -12.00 -0.15
C PHE A 852 -15.11 -10.93 0.93
N GLY A 853 -15.64 -11.31 2.09
CA GLY A 853 -15.86 -10.36 3.18
C GLY A 853 -14.63 -10.12 4.08
N PRO A 854 -14.68 -9.12 4.98
CA PRO A 854 -13.57 -8.73 5.87
C PRO A 854 -13.21 -9.77 6.92
N SER A 855 -14.20 -10.48 7.42
CA SER A 855 -14.00 -11.41 8.51
C SER A 855 -13.40 -12.71 7.99
N ARG A 856 -12.51 -13.30 8.78
CA ARG A 856 -12.18 -14.72 8.67
C ARG A 856 -13.43 -15.56 8.89
N ALA A 857 -13.69 -16.51 8.00
CA ALA A 857 -14.67 -17.57 8.23
C ALA A 857 -13.98 -18.77 8.87
N ASN A 858 -14.46 -19.27 10.01
CA ASN A 858 -13.88 -20.41 10.70
C ASN A 858 -14.66 -21.69 10.46
N ASN A 859 -13.94 -22.81 10.58
CA ASN A 859 -14.42 -24.15 10.31
C ASN A 859 -15.15 -24.27 8.97
N VAL A 860 -14.51 -23.83 7.89
CA VAL A 860 -15.06 -23.90 6.53
C VAL A 860 -15.21 -25.35 6.10
N VAL A 861 -16.40 -25.74 5.66
CA VAL A 861 -16.72 -27.08 5.19
C VAL A 861 -17.39 -26.99 3.82
N VAL A 862 -16.89 -27.77 2.88
CA VAL A 862 -17.44 -27.87 1.53
C VAL A 862 -18.04 -29.25 1.37
N VAL A 863 -19.31 -29.32 0.99
CA VAL A 863 -20.01 -30.58 0.75
C VAL A 863 -20.37 -30.65 -0.72
N ASP A 864 -19.79 -31.63 -1.40
CA ASP A 864 -20.05 -31.97 -2.78
C ASP A 864 -21.06 -33.13 -2.85
N MET A 865 -22.08 -32.99 -3.70
CA MET A 865 -23.25 -33.85 -3.78
C MET A 865 -23.43 -34.32 -5.24
N PRO A 866 -22.78 -35.43 -5.63
CA PRO A 866 -22.91 -36.00 -6.95
C PRO A 866 -24.36 -36.44 -7.22
N GLN A 867 -24.89 -36.11 -8.39
CA GLN A 867 -26.26 -36.46 -8.82
C GLN A 867 -26.22 -37.14 -10.21
N PRO A 868 -25.74 -38.40 -10.30
CA PRO A 868 -25.71 -39.14 -11.56
C PRO A 868 -27.12 -39.36 -12.14
N PRO A 869 -27.23 -39.58 -13.46
CA PRO A 869 -28.49 -39.97 -14.08
C PRO A 869 -28.96 -41.33 -13.56
N ALA A 870 -30.27 -41.59 -13.66
CA ALA A 870 -30.87 -42.81 -13.14
C ALA A 870 -30.25 -44.07 -13.77
N GLY A 871 -29.76 -44.99 -12.93
CA GLY A 871 -29.09 -46.23 -13.37
C GLY A 871 -27.56 -46.13 -13.45
N ASN A 872 -27.00 -44.94 -13.22
CA ASN A 872 -25.56 -44.69 -13.17
C ASN A 872 -25.11 -44.27 -11.77
N THR A 873 -23.80 -44.28 -11.54
CA THR A 873 -23.16 -43.89 -10.28
C THR A 873 -22.02 -42.92 -10.53
N MET A 874 -21.76 -42.03 -9.57
CA MET A 874 -20.51 -41.27 -9.46
C MET A 874 -19.80 -41.69 -8.18
N THR A 875 -18.63 -42.31 -8.31
CA THR A 875 -17.85 -42.78 -7.16
C THR A 875 -16.61 -41.92 -7.00
N PHE A 876 -16.43 -41.32 -5.82
CA PHE A 876 -15.26 -40.49 -5.53
C PHE A 876 -13.96 -41.30 -5.58
N VAL A 877 -12.96 -40.80 -6.30
CA VAL A 877 -11.67 -41.47 -6.52
C VAL A 877 -10.57 -40.80 -5.71
N ASP A 878 -10.31 -39.52 -5.99
CA ASP A 878 -9.27 -38.75 -5.33
C ASP A 878 -9.58 -37.25 -5.37
N PHE A 879 -8.73 -36.47 -4.69
CA PHE A 879 -8.74 -35.02 -4.76
C PHE A 879 -7.34 -34.44 -4.89
N SER A 880 -7.27 -33.19 -5.36
CA SER A 880 -6.07 -32.36 -5.32
C SER A 880 -6.45 -30.93 -4.93
N VAL A 881 -5.51 -30.16 -4.36
CA VAL A 881 -5.76 -28.82 -3.83
C VAL A 881 -4.94 -27.79 -4.58
N ASN A 882 -5.58 -26.67 -4.92
CA ASN A 882 -5.02 -25.56 -5.67
C ASN A 882 -4.31 -25.98 -6.98
N PRO A 883 -4.94 -26.79 -7.86
CA PRO A 883 -4.33 -27.21 -9.13
C PRO A 883 -4.28 -26.08 -10.18
N VAL A 884 -5.00 -24.98 -9.95
CA VAL A 884 -5.08 -23.80 -10.82
C VAL A 884 -4.92 -22.52 -10.00
N ALA A 885 -4.58 -21.42 -10.66
CA ALA A 885 -4.43 -20.11 -10.02
C ALA A 885 -5.75 -19.57 -9.45
N ALA A 886 -5.65 -18.65 -8.48
CA ALA A 886 -6.82 -17.93 -7.99
C ALA A 886 -7.42 -17.01 -9.06
N SER A 887 -8.73 -16.78 -8.97
CA SER A 887 -9.48 -15.86 -9.84
C SER A 887 -10.04 -14.66 -9.07
N ASN A 888 -10.66 -13.69 -9.77
CA ASN A 888 -11.45 -12.59 -9.19
C ASN A 888 -10.69 -11.70 -8.18
N GLY A 889 -9.39 -11.48 -8.39
CA GLY A 889 -8.58 -10.63 -7.51
C GLY A 889 -8.22 -11.26 -6.15
N LEU A 890 -8.55 -12.54 -5.95
CA LEU A 890 -8.23 -13.28 -4.74
C LEU A 890 -6.83 -13.89 -4.79
N SER A 891 -6.35 -14.31 -3.63
CA SER A 891 -5.09 -15.02 -3.49
C SER A 891 -5.29 -16.44 -2.96
N LEU A 892 -4.54 -17.42 -3.49
CA LEU A 892 -4.66 -18.82 -3.07
C LEU A 892 -4.22 -19.03 -1.63
N TYR A 893 -5.10 -19.59 -0.81
CA TYR A 893 -4.79 -20.13 0.50
C TYR A 893 -4.31 -21.57 0.36
N THR A 894 -3.11 -21.86 0.84
CA THR A 894 -2.58 -23.22 0.92
C THR A 894 -3.00 -23.79 2.27
N PRO A 895 -3.98 -24.71 2.31
CA PRO A 895 -4.47 -25.22 3.57
C PRO A 895 -3.41 -26.10 4.23
N PRO A 896 -3.30 -26.09 5.56
CA PRO A 896 -2.24 -26.81 6.28
C PRO A 896 -2.42 -28.33 6.26
N ALA A 897 -3.66 -28.83 6.30
CA ALA A 897 -3.96 -30.28 6.27
C ALA A 897 -5.30 -30.56 5.57
N PRO A 898 -5.42 -30.27 4.26
CA PRO A 898 -6.67 -30.41 3.54
C PRO A 898 -7.04 -31.89 3.37
N ASN A 899 -8.33 -32.20 3.49
CA ASN A 899 -8.85 -33.54 3.25
C ASN A 899 -10.25 -33.50 2.65
N CYS A 900 -10.50 -34.36 1.67
CA CYS A 900 -11.83 -34.64 1.14
C CYS A 900 -12.16 -36.12 1.37
N ALA A 901 -13.29 -36.40 2.02
CA ALA A 901 -13.70 -37.76 2.36
C ALA A 901 -15.18 -38.01 2.09
N LEU A 902 -15.53 -39.26 1.78
CA LEU A 902 -16.91 -39.69 1.59
C LEU A 902 -17.69 -39.65 2.92
N VAL A 903 -18.84 -38.97 2.91
CA VAL A 903 -19.83 -38.93 3.99
C VAL A 903 -21.18 -39.31 3.39
N GLY A 904 -21.52 -40.60 3.47
CA GLY A 904 -22.66 -41.16 2.73
C GLY A 904 -22.39 -41.14 1.22
N ALA A 905 -23.27 -40.51 0.44
CA ALA A 905 -23.11 -40.33 -1.01
C ALA A 905 -22.40 -39.02 -1.39
N SER A 906 -22.11 -38.15 -0.42
CA SER A 906 -21.47 -36.85 -0.62
C SER A 906 -19.98 -36.88 -0.28
N VAL A 907 -19.22 -35.93 -0.81
CA VAL A 907 -17.81 -35.72 -0.46
C VAL A 907 -17.70 -34.46 0.40
N GLU A 908 -17.23 -34.60 1.63
CA GLU A 908 -16.95 -33.48 2.52
C GLU A 908 -15.46 -33.11 2.46
N CYS A 909 -15.17 -31.87 2.06
CA CYS A 909 -13.84 -31.29 2.02
C CYS A 909 -13.63 -30.25 3.12
N ARG A 910 -12.49 -30.33 3.80
CA ARG A 910 -12.03 -29.40 4.85
C ARG A 910 -10.67 -28.82 4.49
N LEU A 911 -10.42 -27.58 4.92
CA LEU A 911 -9.13 -26.89 4.77
C LEU A 911 -8.10 -27.42 5.78
N ASP A 912 -8.55 -27.76 6.98
CA ASP A 912 -7.77 -28.53 7.95
C ASP A 912 -8.67 -29.59 8.60
N ALA A 913 -8.41 -30.86 8.30
CA ALA A 913 -9.17 -31.98 8.88
C ALA A 913 -8.63 -32.44 10.24
N THR A 914 -7.46 -31.93 10.66
CA THR A 914 -6.79 -32.31 11.93
C THR A 914 -7.12 -31.35 13.07
N SER A 915 -7.46 -30.09 12.76
CA SER A 915 -7.72 -29.04 13.75
C SER A 915 -8.81 -28.06 13.29
N PRO A 916 -9.96 -27.99 14.00
CA PRO A 916 -11.01 -27.00 13.72
C PRO A 916 -10.52 -25.54 13.82
N ALA A 917 -9.54 -25.26 14.69
CA ALA A 917 -8.97 -23.93 14.87
C ALA A 917 -8.14 -23.45 13.68
N ASN A 918 -7.62 -24.38 12.87
CA ASN A 918 -6.87 -24.09 11.65
C ASN A 918 -7.73 -24.21 10.38
N ASN A 919 -8.96 -24.73 10.50
CA ASN A 919 -9.88 -24.93 9.39
C ASN A 919 -10.58 -23.62 9.00
N PHE A 920 -9.84 -22.58 8.63
CA PHE A 920 -10.42 -21.25 8.34
C PHE A 920 -10.04 -20.75 6.95
N LEU A 921 -10.81 -19.80 6.44
CA LEU A 921 -10.49 -19.03 5.24
C LEU A 921 -10.50 -17.53 5.59
N ASP A 922 -9.31 -16.92 5.54
CA ASP A 922 -9.14 -15.47 5.75
C ASP A 922 -9.80 -14.65 4.63
N SER A 923 -10.03 -13.37 4.89
CA SER A 923 -10.54 -12.40 3.91
C SER A 923 -9.69 -12.36 2.63
N LEU A 924 -10.35 -12.25 1.48
CA LEU A 924 -9.75 -12.17 0.15
C LEU A 924 -8.87 -13.38 -0.22
N ARG A 925 -9.22 -14.55 0.33
CA ARG A 925 -8.55 -15.83 0.05
C ARG A 925 -9.47 -16.79 -0.68
N GLN A 926 -8.85 -17.65 -1.48
CA GLN A 926 -9.51 -18.73 -2.22
C GLN A 926 -8.79 -20.06 -2.01
N THR A 927 -9.54 -21.15 -1.88
CA THR A 927 -9.00 -22.52 -1.99
C THR A 927 -9.76 -23.26 -3.08
N ILE A 928 -9.06 -24.08 -3.86
CA ILE A 928 -9.66 -24.84 -4.96
C ILE A 928 -9.47 -26.32 -4.70
N PHE A 929 -10.58 -27.07 -4.62
CA PHE A 929 -10.57 -28.52 -4.55
C PHE A 929 -10.89 -29.08 -5.93
N ARG A 930 -9.98 -29.87 -6.52
CA ARG A 930 -10.27 -30.67 -7.70
C ARG A 930 -10.64 -32.07 -7.27
N LEU A 931 -11.90 -32.44 -7.50
CA LEU A 931 -12.43 -33.77 -7.20
C LEU A 931 -12.51 -34.59 -8.48
N ARG A 932 -12.17 -35.88 -8.40
CA ARG A 932 -12.31 -36.83 -9.51
C ARG A 932 -13.26 -37.95 -9.12
N PHE A 933 -14.18 -38.27 -10.02
CA PHE A 933 -15.16 -39.33 -9.86
C PHE A 933 -15.03 -40.34 -10.99
N SER A 934 -15.01 -41.63 -10.66
CA SER A 934 -15.25 -42.67 -11.65
C SER A 934 -16.74 -42.82 -11.84
N GLU A 935 -17.19 -42.74 -13.08
CA GLU A 935 -18.56 -43.08 -13.42
C GLU A 935 -18.75 -44.62 -13.43
N GLY A 936 -19.98 -45.05 -13.24
CA GLY A 936 -20.36 -46.45 -13.40
C GLY A 936 -21.80 -46.60 -13.86
N GLY A 937 -22.14 -47.78 -14.36
CA GLY A 937 -23.46 -48.10 -14.93
C GLY A 937 -23.32 -49.03 -16.13
N ALA A 938 -24.44 -49.27 -16.83
CA ALA A 938 -24.39 -49.99 -18.10
C ALA A 938 -23.79 -49.08 -19.19
N PRO A 939 -22.99 -49.62 -20.13
CA PRO A 939 -22.48 -48.85 -21.26
C PRO A 939 -23.62 -48.18 -22.03
N PRO A 940 -23.57 -46.86 -22.25
CA PRO A 940 -24.70 -46.14 -22.80
C PRO A 940 -24.78 -46.34 -24.31
N THR A 941 -26.00 -46.29 -24.84
CA THR A 941 -26.28 -46.33 -26.30
C THR A 941 -26.27 -44.94 -26.95
N GLY A 942 -26.14 -43.88 -26.15
CA GLY A 942 -26.12 -42.47 -26.56
C GLY A 942 -25.54 -41.57 -25.45
N PRO A 943 -25.44 -40.25 -25.67
CA PRO A 943 -24.91 -39.32 -24.67
C PRO A 943 -25.67 -39.36 -23.33
N LEU A 944 -24.97 -39.20 -22.20
CA LEU A 944 -25.51 -39.09 -20.85
C LEU A 944 -25.09 -37.78 -20.17
N THR A 945 -25.96 -37.20 -19.34
CA THR A 945 -25.66 -36.01 -18.52
C THR A 945 -25.44 -36.39 -17.06
N PHE A 946 -24.27 -36.06 -16.51
CA PHE A 946 -23.98 -36.17 -15.08
C PHE A 946 -24.06 -34.79 -14.44
N THR A 947 -24.83 -34.66 -13.36
CA THR A 947 -24.98 -33.42 -12.59
C THR A 947 -24.23 -33.52 -11.28
N ASP A 948 -23.56 -32.46 -10.86
CA ASP A 948 -22.83 -32.42 -9.60
C ASP A 948 -22.99 -31.05 -8.92
N ARG A 949 -23.42 -31.07 -7.65
CA ARG A 949 -23.79 -29.88 -6.88
C ARG A 949 -22.92 -29.77 -5.63
N ALA A 950 -22.35 -28.60 -5.36
CA ALA A 950 -21.56 -28.34 -4.16
C ALA A 950 -22.15 -27.19 -3.31
N GLN A 951 -21.86 -27.22 -2.01
CA GLN A 951 -22.23 -26.19 -1.04
C GLN A 951 -21.08 -25.91 -0.07
N VAL A 952 -20.90 -24.66 0.37
CA VAL A 952 -19.96 -24.28 1.45
C VAL A 952 -20.68 -23.72 2.67
N THR A 953 -20.18 -24.04 3.87
CA THR A 953 -20.64 -23.52 5.16
C THR A 953 -19.45 -23.16 6.07
N ALA A 954 -19.72 -22.41 7.14
CA ALA A 954 -18.76 -22.06 8.20
C ALA A 954 -19.45 -22.11 9.57
N THR A 955 -18.69 -22.10 10.66
CA THR A 955 -19.29 -22.13 12.02
C THR A 955 -20.10 -20.87 12.32
N GLU A 956 -19.69 -19.73 11.79
CA GLU A 956 -20.35 -18.45 12.00
C GLU A 956 -21.53 -18.19 11.04
N GLN A 957 -21.88 -19.15 10.16
CA GLN A 957 -22.94 -18.95 9.19
C GLN A 957 -24.27 -18.57 9.89
N PRO A 958 -25.11 -17.73 9.25
CA PRO A 958 -26.34 -17.24 9.86
C PRO A 958 -27.29 -18.36 10.27
N THR A 959 -27.67 -18.35 11.54
CA THR A 959 -28.84 -19.05 12.06
C THR A 959 -29.94 -18.03 12.39
N THR A 960 -31.12 -18.47 12.81
CA THR A 960 -32.21 -17.56 13.24
C THR A 960 -31.81 -16.62 14.39
N THR A 961 -30.69 -16.88 15.08
CA THR A 961 -30.16 -16.07 16.19
C THR A 961 -28.88 -15.30 15.86
N THR A 962 -28.30 -15.47 14.67
CA THR A 962 -27.10 -14.76 14.18
C THR A 962 -27.39 -14.15 12.80
N PRO A 963 -28.12 -13.04 12.71
CA PRO A 963 -28.43 -12.43 11.42
C PRO A 963 -27.15 -11.89 10.77
N ALA A 964 -26.95 -12.21 9.49
CA ALA A 964 -26.07 -11.49 8.54
C ALA A 964 -24.55 -11.69 8.61
N ALA A 965 -24.03 -12.77 9.21
CA ALA A 965 -22.59 -13.06 9.13
C ALA A 965 -22.12 -13.35 7.69
N ASP A 966 -22.88 -14.16 6.96
CA ASP A 966 -22.82 -14.29 5.50
C ASP A 966 -24.17 -13.82 4.95
N SER A 967 -24.18 -12.65 4.32
CA SER A 967 -25.42 -12.06 3.80
C SER A 967 -25.84 -12.61 2.44
N GLN A 968 -24.98 -13.40 1.79
CA GLN A 968 -25.14 -13.78 0.38
C GLN A 968 -25.36 -15.28 0.15
N LEU A 969 -25.83 -16.01 1.16
CA LEU A 969 -26.09 -17.48 1.20
C LEU A 969 -26.45 -18.22 -0.09
N ALA A 970 -27.09 -17.58 -1.06
CA ALA A 970 -27.39 -18.18 -2.35
C ALA A 970 -26.12 -18.42 -3.21
N ASN A 971 -25.05 -17.63 -3.07
CA ASN A 971 -23.77 -17.83 -3.77
C ASN A 971 -22.87 -18.91 -3.11
N ASN A 972 -23.29 -19.48 -1.97
CA ASN A 972 -22.60 -20.57 -1.29
C ASN A 972 -22.85 -21.94 -1.95
N VAL A 973 -23.56 -22.00 -3.08
CA VAL A 973 -23.95 -23.22 -3.80
C VAL A 973 -23.62 -23.06 -5.29
N ALA A 974 -23.09 -24.11 -5.91
CA ALA A 974 -22.95 -24.17 -7.36
C ALA A 974 -23.29 -25.57 -7.90
N THR A 975 -23.72 -25.63 -9.16
CA THR A 975 -24.04 -26.88 -9.88
C THR A 975 -23.29 -26.88 -11.21
N GLN A 976 -22.74 -28.03 -11.60
CA GLN A 976 -22.14 -28.27 -12.91
C GLN A 976 -22.76 -29.52 -13.55
N THR A 977 -22.81 -29.55 -14.88
CA THR A 977 -23.28 -30.70 -15.68
C THR A 977 -22.22 -31.09 -16.70
N THR A 978 -21.98 -32.39 -16.89
CA THR A 978 -20.99 -32.90 -17.86
C THR A 978 -21.62 -33.95 -18.77
N THR A 979 -21.37 -33.86 -20.08
CA THR A 979 -21.84 -34.85 -21.05
C THR A 979 -20.84 -35.97 -21.24
N VAL A 980 -21.31 -37.21 -21.20
CA VAL A 980 -20.53 -38.44 -21.37
C VAL A 980 -20.99 -39.18 -22.63
N LEU A 981 -20.07 -39.41 -23.58
CA LEU A 981 -20.32 -40.11 -24.84
C LEU A 981 -20.01 -41.61 -24.76
N PRO A 982 -20.76 -42.48 -25.47
CA PRO A 982 -20.43 -43.89 -25.62
C PRO A 982 -19.02 -44.12 -26.19
N THR A 983 -18.32 -45.14 -25.71
CA THR A 983 -17.01 -45.57 -26.22
C THR A 983 -17.10 -46.78 -27.16
N THR A 984 -16.87 -46.57 -28.44
CA THR A 984 -16.91 -47.59 -29.50
C THR A 984 -15.51 -47.94 -30.04
N ASP A 985 -15.41 -49.01 -30.82
CA ASP A 985 -14.22 -49.37 -31.62
C ASP A 985 -14.77 -49.88 -32.97
N LEU A 986 -14.85 -48.99 -33.96
CA LEU A 986 -15.47 -49.32 -35.24
C LEU A 986 -14.40 -49.80 -36.20
N GLU A 987 -14.48 -51.08 -36.58
CA GLU A 987 -13.48 -51.71 -37.44
C GLU A 987 -14.04 -52.04 -38.83
N VAL A 988 -13.23 -51.77 -39.87
CA VAL A 988 -13.41 -52.41 -41.17
C VAL A 988 -12.68 -53.75 -41.17
N VAL A 989 -13.43 -54.83 -40.95
CA VAL A 989 -12.90 -56.19 -40.88
C VAL A 989 -12.30 -56.61 -42.22
N SER A 990 -13.00 -56.35 -43.32
CA SER A 990 -12.49 -56.64 -44.67
C SER A 990 -13.14 -55.78 -45.75
N LYS A 991 -12.40 -55.57 -46.85
CA LYS A 991 -12.91 -55.12 -48.14
C LYS A 991 -12.40 -56.07 -49.21
N THR A 992 -13.30 -56.76 -49.90
CA THR A 992 -12.95 -57.78 -50.90
C THR A 992 -13.68 -57.52 -52.21
N ARG A 993 -13.00 -57.78 -53.33
CA ARG A 993 -13.63 -57.75 -54.66
C ARG A 993 -14.35 -59.08 -54.89
N THR A 994 -15.61 -59.03 -55.33
CA THR A 994 -16.43 -60.24 -55.56
C THR A 994 -16.51 -60.64 -57.03
N THR A 995 -16.05 -59.79 -57.96
CA THR A 995 -15.97 -60.08 -59.39
C THR A 995 -14.53 -60.41 -59.83
N PRO A 996 -14.32 -61.12 -60.96
CA PRO A 996 -13.00 -61.31 -61.56
C PRO A 996 -12.32 -60.00 -61.98
N SER A 997 -11.00 -60.03 -62.16
CA SER A 997 -10.18 -58.93 -62.70
C SER A 997 -9.17 -59.49 -63.70
N PRO A 998 -8.86 -58.81 -64.82
CA PRO A 998 -9.37 -57.49 -65.20
C PRO A 998 -10.84 -57.50 -65.62
N ALA A 999 -11.57 -56.42 -65.30
CA ALA A 999 -12.95 -56.18 -65.74
C ALA A 999 -12.95 -55.26 -66.96
N SER A 1000 -13.87 -55.48 -67.91
CA SER A 1000 -13.95 -54.64 -69.11
C SER A 1000 -14.54 -53.26 -68.78
N ILE A 1001 -14.21 -52.24 -69.58
CA ILE A 1001 -14.91 -50.93 -69.51
C ILE A 1001 -16.42 -51.16 -69.59
N GLY A 1002 -17.18 -50.54 -68.67
CA GLY A 1002 -18.64 -50.71 -68.55
C GLY A 1002 -19.11 -51.94 -67.76
N GLU A 1003 -18.24 -52.90 -67.44
CA GLU A 1003 -18.58 -54.09 -66.65
C GLU A 1003 -18.79 -53.76 -65.17
N THR A 1004 -19.82 -54.35 -64.56
CA THR A 1004 -20.11 -54.18 -63.13
C THR A 1004 -19.11 -54.98 -62.28
N ILE A 1005 -18.47 -54.29 -61.35
CA ILE A 1005 -17.48 -54.78 -60.39
C ILE A 1005 -18.10 -54.73 -59.00
N GLY A 1006 -18.14 -55.87 -58.33
CA GLY A 1006 -18.69 -55.99 -56.98
C GLY A 1006 -17.62 -55.90 -55.89
N PHE A 1007 -17.95 -55.24 -54.79
CA PHE A 1007 -17.16 -55.13 -53.57
C PHE A 1007 -18.00 -55.54 -52.36
N SER A 1008 -17.45 -56.37 -51.49
CA SER A 1008 -18.00 -56.73 -50.19
C SER A 1008 -17.17 -56.09 -49.08
N ILE A 1009 -17.82 -55.28 -48.25
CA ILE A 1009 -17.23 -54.57 -47.12
C ILE A 1009 -17.84 -55.14 -45.85
N VAL A 1010 -17.03 -55.59 -44.90
CA VAL A 1010 -17.49 -56.13 -43.60
C VAL A 1010 -17.01 -55.19 -42.49
N ILE A 1011 -17.94 -54.73 -41.65
CA ILE A 1011 -17.66 -53.83 -40.53
C ILE A 1011 -18.17 -54.43 -39.21
N ARG A 1012 -17.67 -53.95 -38.08
CA ARG A 1012 -18.16 -54.30 -36.72
C ARG A 1012 -17.93 -53.19 -35.70
N ASN A 1013 -18.59 -53.28 -34.55
CA ASN A 1013 -18.24 -52.55 -33.33
C ASN A 1013 -17.63 -53.53 -32.32
N ASN A 1014 -16.37 -53.31 -31.95
CA ASN A 1014 -15.59 -54.11 -31.03
C ASN A 1014 -15.29 -53.35 -29.71
N GLY A 1015 -15.98 -52.22 -29.51
CA GLY A 1015 -15.75 -51.32 -28.37
C GLY A 1015 -16.49 -51.76 -27.12
N ALA A 1016 -16.47 -50.91 -26.09
CA ALA A 1016 -17.12 -51.19 -24.81
C ALA A 1016 -18.61 -50.82 -24.80
N SER A 1017 -19.01 -49.88 -25.64
CA SER A 1017 -20.37 -49.34 -25.72
C SER A 1017 -21.01 -49.66 -27.07
N PRO A 1018 -22.32 -49.95 -27.11
CA PRO A 1018 -23.07 -50.02 -28.36
C PRO A 1018 -23.16 -48.63 -29.03
N THR A 1019 -23.40 -48.60 -30.34
CA THR A 1019 -23.78 -47.38 -31.06
C THR A 1019 -25.01 -47.61 -31.92
N THR A 1020 -25.75 -46.54 -32.21
CA THR A 1020 -26.99 -46.57 -32.98
C THR A 1020 -26.78 -46.16 -34.44
N GLN A 1021 -25.58 -45.71 -34.81
CA GLN A 1021 -25.31 -45.26 -36.17
C GLN A 1021 -23.82 -45.35 -36.51
N VAL A 1022 -23.52 -45.73 -37.76
CA VAL A 1022 -22.17 -45.83 -38.32
C VAL A 1022 -22.14 -45.20 -39.72
N ARG A 1023 -21.08 -44.45 -40.03
CA ARG A 1023 -20.84 -43.86 -41.36
C ARG A 1023 -19.77 -44.65 -42.08
N VAL A 1024 -20.03 -45.00 -43.34
CA VAL A 1024 -19.15 -45.80 -44.19
C VAL A 1024 -18.91 -45.03 -45.48
N THR A 1025 -17.65 -44.69 -45.76
CA THR A 1025 -17.24 -43.91 -46.93
C THR A 1025 -16.38 -44.79 -47.85
N ASP A 1026 -16.79 -44.95 -49.10
CA ASP A 1026 -16.08 -45.72 -50.13
C ASP A 1026 -15.60 -44.79 -51.26
N ALA A 1027 -14.28 -44.63 -51.42
CA ALA A 1027 -13.70 -43.83 -52.49
C ALA A 1027 -13.36 -44.72 -53.69
N LEU A 1028 -14.24 -44.69 -54.70
CA LEU A 1028 -14.05 -45.44 -55.94
C LEU A 1028 -12.84 -44.92 -56.72
N PRO A 1029 -12.16 -45.78 -57.50
CA PRO A 1029 -11.06 -45.35 -58.35
C PRO A 1029 -11.47 -44.28 -59.37
N PRO A 1030 -10.56 -43.39 -59.81
CA PRO A 1030 -10.86 -42.40 -60.85
C PRO A 1030 -11.46 -43.03 -62.11
N GLY A 1031 -12.54 -42.42 -62.61
CA GLY A 1031 -13.29 -42.91 -63.78
C GLY A 1031 -14.29 -44.02 -63.50
N PHE A 1032 -14.48 -44.40 -62.23
CA PHE A 1032 -15.55 -45.33 -61.84
C PHE A 1032 -16.81 -44.57 -61.42
N VAL A 1033 -17.96 -45.21 -61.59
CA VAL A 1033 -19.26 -44.77 -61.08
C VAL A 1033 -19.98 -45.93 -60.38
N ILE A 1034 -20.77 -45.61 -59.36
CA ILE A 1034 -21.59 -46.59 -58.66
C ILE A 1034 -22.68 -47.20 -59.57
N VAL A 1035 -23.02 -48.47 -59.32
CA VAL A 1035 -24.09 -49.22 -60.01
C VAL A 1035 -25.12 -49.72 -59.00
N GLY A 1036 -26.34 -49.21 -59.10
CA GLY A 1036 -27.40 -49.53 -58.15
C GLY A 1036 -27.18 -48.91 -56.76
N THR A 1037 -28.09 -49.20 -55.83
CA THR A 1037 -28.00 -48.76 -54.44
C THR A 1037 -27.25 -49.80 -53.61
N PRO A 1038 -26.25 -49.41 -52.80
CA PRO A 1038 -25.62 -50.34 -51.86
C PRO A 1038 -26.65 -50.96 -50.92
N THR A 1039 -26.43 -52.21 -50.54
CA THR A 1039 -27.25 -52.92 -49.56
C THR A 1039 -26.39 -53.33 -48.38
N ALA A 1040 -27.00 -53.44 -47.20
CA ALA A 1040 -26.32 -53.91 -45.99
C ALA A 1040 -27.15 -55.00 -45.31
N VAL A 1041 -26.47 -56.03 -44.83
CA VAL A 1041 -27.07 -57.16 -44.12
C VAL A 1041 -26.38 -57.32 -42.77
N PRO A 1042 -27.10 -57.18 -41.66
CA PRO A 1042 -26.55 -57.43 -40.34
C PRO A 1042 -26.48 -58.93 -40.04
N ALA A 1043 -25.53 -59.33 -39.19
CA ALA A 1043 -25.37 -60.68 -38.66
C ALA A 1043 -25.14 -60.64 -37.15
N GLY A 1044 -25.41 -61.74 -36.46
CA GLY A 1044 -25.32 -61.80 -34.99
C GLY A 1044 -26.46 -61.01 -34.34
N SER A 1045 -26.12 -60.18 -33.35
CA SER A 1045 -27.08 -59.36 -32.60
C SER A 1045 -27.21 -57.91 -33.14
N ALA A 1046 -26.41 -57.54 -34.16
CA ALA A 1046 -26.56 -56.27 -34.85
C ALA A 1046 -27.91 -56.16 -35.55
N THR A 1047 -28.49 -54.95 -35.57
CA THR A 1047 -29.74 -54.67 -36.27
C THR A 1047 -29.59 -53.43 -37.15
N LEU A 1048 -30.29 -53.38 -38.27
CA LEU A 1048 -30.37 -52.21 -39.14
C LEU A 1048 -31.83 -51.79 -39.28
N THR A 1049 -32.11 -50.51 -38.98
CA THR A 1049 -33.42 -49.89 -39.22
C THR A 1049 -33.45 -49.16 -40.55
N SER A 1050 -32.32 -48.59 -40.99
CA SER A 1050 -32.19 -47.97 -42.31
C SER A 1050 -30.75 -47.91 -42.81
N ILE A 1051 -30.61 -47.82 -44.14
CA ILE A 1051 -29.37 -47.46 -44.82
C ILE A 1051 -29.67 -46.32 -45.81
N SER A 1052 -28.88 -45.26 -45.75
CA SER A 1052 -28.96 -44.14 -46.68
C SER A 1052 -27.59 -43.90 -47.30
N CYS A 1053 -27.48 -44.05 -48.62
CA CYS A 1053 -26.22 -43.88 -49.35
C CYS A 1053 -26.32 -42.74 -50.37
N SER A 1054 -25.25 -41.96 -50.51
CA SER A 1054 -25.16 -40.84 -51.44
C SER A 1054 -23.77 -40.73 -52.09
N GLY A 1055 -23.68 -40.00 -53.21
CA GLY A 1055 -22.45 -39.80 -53.97
C GLY A 1055 -22.30 -40.71 -55.19
N THR A 1056 -21.39 -40.35 -56.10
CA THR A 1056 -21.15 -41.06 -57.37
C THR A 1056 -19.79 -41.73 -57.45
N ASN A 1057 -18.75 -41.05 -56.97
CA ASN A 1057 -17.35 -41.52 -56.96
C ASN A 1057 -16.82 -41.72 -55.54
N THR A 1058 -17.34 -40.95 -54.58
CA THR A 1058 -17.16 -41.20 -53.14
C THR A 1058 -18.54 -41.50 -52.57
N ILE A 1059 -18.74 -42.72 -52.11
CA ILE A 1059 -20.03 -43.23 -51.65
C ILE A 1059 -20.07 -43.15 -50.13
N LEU A 1060 -20.91 -42.27 -49.60
CA LEU A 1060 -21.16 -42.18 -48.16
C LEU A 1060 -22.46 -42.90 -47.83
N CYS A 1061 -22.37 -43.97 -47.06
CA CYS A 1061 -23.50 -44.70 -46.50
C CYS A 1061 -23.61 -44.44 -44.99
N ILE A 1062 -24.78 -43.98 -44.56
CA ILE A 1062 -25.16 -43.85 -43.15
C ILE A 1062 -26.03 -45.06 -42.80
N LEU A 1063 -25.55 -45.90 -41.90
CA LEU A 1063 -26.27 -47.06 -41.41
C LEU A 1063 -26.83 -46.74 -40.02
N THR A 1064 -28.14 -46.83 -39.86
CA THR A 1064 -28.83 -46.59 -38.59
C THR A 1064 -29.40 -47.91 -38.08
N GLY A 1065 -29.25 -48.18 -36.79
CA GLY A 1065 -29.64 -49.43 -36.13
C GLY A 1065 -28.69 -49.76 -34.97
N LEU A 1066 -28.94 -50.83 -34.23
CA LEU A 1066 -28.07 -51.19 -33.11
C LEU A 1066 -26.80 -51.90 -33.59
N PHE A 1067 -25.64 -51.34 -33.28
CA PHE A 1067 -24.31 -51.93 -33.43
C PHE A 1067 -23.76 -52.28 -32.03
N PRO A 1068 -24.05 -53.49 -31.54
CA PRO A 1068 -23.67 -53.91 -30.19
C PRO A 1068 -22.16 -54.05 -30.02
N ALA A 1069 -21.73 -53.90 -28.77
CA ALA A 1069 -20.34 -54.07 -28.31
C ALA A 1069 -19.92 -55.55 -28.20
N ASP A 1070 -20.41 -56.42 -29.08
CA ASP A 1070 -20.15 -57.87 -29.05
C ASP A 1070 -19.42 -58.38 -30.30
N GLY A 1071 -18.99 -57.48 -31.19
CA GLY A 1071 -18.29 -57.82 -32.43
C GLY A 1071 -19.19 -58.33 -33.56
N SER A 1072 -20.53 -58.20 -33.43
CA SER A 1072 -21.48 -58.51 -34.50
C SER A 1072 -21.13 -57.79 -35.81
N LEU A 1073 -21.27 -58.50 -36.93
CA LEU A 1073 -20.83 -58.03 -38.25
C LEU A 1073 -21.97 -57.40 -39.04
N VAL A 1074 -21.66 -56.37 -39.83
CA VAL A 1074 -22.53 -55.86 -40.90
C VAL A 1074 -21.78 -55.93 -42.23
N THR A 1075 -22.38 -56.61 -43.21
CA THR A 1075 -21.80 -56.75 -44.56
C THR A 1075 -22.51 -55.82 -45.53
N ILE A 1076 -21.75 -54.97 -46.20
CA ILE A 1076 -22.21 -54.01 -47.20
C ILE A 1076 -21.78 -54.49 -48.59
N ALA A 1077 -22.73 -54.61 -49.50
CA ALA A 1077 -22.48 -54.91 -50.90
C ALA A 1077 -22.52 -53.62 -51.72
N LEU A 1078 -21.42 -53.32 -52.42
CA LEU A 1078 -21.27 -52.14 -53.28
C LEU A 1078 -20.87 -52.58 -54.67
N ASN A 1079 -21.60 -52.12 -55.69
CA ASN A 1079 -21.27 -52.38 -57.09
C ASN A 1079 -20.86 -51.08 -57.78
N ALA A 1080 -19.82 -51.12 -58.60
CA ALA A 1080 -19.32 -49.98 -59.37
C ALA A 1080 -18.90 -50.44 -60.78
N ARG A 1081 -18.67 -49.52 -61.71
CA ARG A 1081 -18.12 -49.84 -63.04
C ARG A 1081 -17.20 -48.74 -63.53
N ALA A 1082 -16.23 -49.09 -64.37
CA ALA A 1082 -15.47 -48.10 -65.13
C ALA A 1082 -16.41 -47.42 -66.15
N ASN A 1083 -16.65 -46.12 -65.99
CA ASN A 1083 -17.60 -45.38 -66.80
C ASN A 1083 -17.07 -45.18 -68.23
N SER A 1084 -17.93 -45.39 -69.24
CA SER A 1084 -17.59 -45.13 -70.64
C SER A 1084 -18.03 -43.71 -71.03
N PRO A 1085 -17.19 -42.90 -71.70
CA PRO A 1085 -15.82 -43.19 -72.11
C PRO A 1085 -14.83 -43.20 -70.93
N TYR A 1086 -14.03 -44.26 -70.82
CA TYR A 1086 -13.07 -44.43 -69.71
C TYR A 1086 -11.70 -43.85 -70.07
N ALA A 1087 -11.26 -42.85 -69.32
CA ALA A 1087 -9.97 -42.18 -69.53
C ALA A 1087 -8.85 -42.63 -68.56
N GLY A 1088 -9.14 -43.54 -67.62
CA GLY A 1088 -8.17 -43.99 -66.62
C GLY A 1088 -7.17 -45.05 -67.15
N PRO A 1089 -6.23 -45.51 -66.31
CA PRO A 1089 -5.20 -46.47 -66.71
C PRO A 1089 -5.79 -47.88 -66.87
N LEU A 1090 -5.18 -48.66 -67.77
CA LEU A 1090 -5.63 -49.99 -68.17
C LEU A 1090 -4.63 -51.03 -67.70
N LEU A 1091 -5.11 -52.21 -67.30
CA LEU A 1091 -4.30 -53.35 -66.84
C LEU A 1091 -3.34 -53.00 -65.68
N THR A 1092 -3.69 -51.99 -64.88
CA THR A 1092 -2.99 -51.58 -63.67
C THR A 1092 -3.90 -51.71 -62.46
N ASP A 1093 -3.32 -52.01 -61.29
CA ASP A 1093 -4.09 -52.09 -60.04
C ASP A 1093 -4.66 -50.72 -59.67
N LEU A 1094 -5.99 -50.63 -59.73
CA LEU A 1094 -6.78 -49.49 -59.27
C LEU A 1094 -7.30 -49.80 -57.87
N THR A 1095 -6.87 -49.02 -56.89
CA THR A 1095 -7.26 -49.20 -55.49
C THR A 1095 -8.59 -48.52 -55.20
N ASN A 1096 -9.54 -49.27 -54.64
CA ASN A 1096 -10.77 -48.78 -54.02
C ASN A 1096 -10.61 -48.81 -52.50
N ASN A 1097 -10.81 -47.68 -51.82
CA ASN A 1097 -10.60 -47.52 -50.39
C ASN A 1097 -11.93 -47.34 -49.66
N VAL A 1098 -12.14 -48.09 -48.58
CA VAL A 1098 -13.23 -47.84 -47.63
C VAL A 1098 -12.68 -47.31 -46.32
N SER A 1099 -13.41 -46.40 -45.69
CA SER A 1099 -13.20 -45.94 -44.33
C SER A 1099 -14.51 -45.88 -43.56
N ILE A 1100 -14.47 -46.06 -42.23
CA ILE A 1100 -15.64 -45.87 -41.37
C ILE A 1100 -15.38 -44.87 -40.25
N SER A 1101 -16.45 -44.25 -39.77
CA SER A 1101 -16.44 -43.39 -38.61
C SER A 1101 -17.70 -43.61 -37.79
N PRO A 1102 -17.71 -43.17 -36.51
CA PRO A 1102 -18.95 -43.05 -35.76
C PRO A 1102 -20.04 -42.35 -36.57
N GLY A 1103 -21.27 -42.77 -36.29
CA GLY A 1103 -22.45 -41.97 -36.58
C GLY A 1103 -22.19 -40.54 -36.13
N GLN A 1104 -22.62 -39.61 -36.96
CA GLN A 1104 -22.53 -38.22 -36.59
C GLN A 1104 -23.94 -37.72 -36.39
N ASP A 1105 -24.05 -36.80 -35.47
CA ASP A 1105 -25.08 -35.81 -35.52
C ASP A 1105 -24.97 -35.07 -36.91
N SER A 1106 -25.96 -34.37 -37.41
CA SER A 1106 -26.00 -33.69 -38.69
C SER A 1106 -25.36 -32.29 -38.73
N VAL A 1107 -24.48 -31.94 -37.77
CA VAL A 1107 -23.32 -31.06 -38.11
C VAL A 1107 -22.02 -31.81 -38.20
N GLY A 1108 -21.98 -33.05 -37.77
CA GLY A 1108 -20.76 -33.82 -37.81
C GLY A 1108 -20.12 -34.09 -36.45
N THR A 1109 -20.79 -33.80 -35.32
CA THR A 1109 -20.31 -34.23 -34.00
C THR A 1109 -20.49 -35.73 -33.88
N PRO A 1110 -19.46 -36.50 -33.46
CA PRO A 1110 -19.60 -37.93 -33.27
C PRO A 1110 -20.59 -38.29 -32.15
N LEU A 1111 -21.52 -39.20 -32.42
CA LEU A 1111 -22.46 -39.75 -31.42
C LEU A 1111 -21.81 -40.73 -30.44
N SER A 1112 -20.58 -41.14 -30.75
CA SER A 1112 -19.72 -42.01 -29.92
C SER A 1112 -18.27 -41.73 -30.23
N PHE A 1113 -17.38 -42.07 -29.30
CA PHE A 1113 -15.95 -41.94 -29.47
C PHE A 1113 -15.33 -43.27 -29.92
N ASP A 1114 -14.67 -43.27 -31.08
CA ASP A 1114 -13.92 -44.44 -31.57
C ASP A 1114 -12.54 -44.51 -30.92
N THR A 1115 -12.29 -45.60 -30.21
CA THR A 1115 -11.07 -45.80 -29.43
C THR A 1115 -9.88 -46.32 -30.23
N VAL A 1116 -10.08 -46.89 -31.44
CA VAL A 1116 -8.99 -47.48 -32.24
C VAL A 1116 -9.05 -47.05 -33.72
N PRO A 1117 -8.88 -45.75 -34.06
CA PRO A 1117 -9.06 -45.23 -35.42
C PRO A 1117 -8.20 -45.89 -36.52
N SER A 1118 -7.13 -46.61 -36.14
CA SER A 1118 -6.20 -47.28 -37.06
C SER A 1118 -6.80 -48.47 -37.81
N ASN A 1119 -7.90 -49.06 -37.33
CA ASN A 1119 -8.56 -50.22 -37.94
C ASN A 1119 -9.78 -49.83 -38.82
N ASN A 1120 -10.02 -48.53 -38.99
CA ASN A 1120 -11.20 -47.98 -39.64
C ASN A 1120 -11.15 -48.00 -41.17
N SER A 1121 -10.12 -48.57 -41.81
CA SER A 1121 -10.00 -48.56 -43.27
C SER A 1121 -9.42 -49.83 -43.86
N LYS A 1122 -9.87 -50.18 -45.08
CA LYS A 1122 -9.34 -51.28 -45.91
C LYS A 1122 -9.41 -50.92 -47.38
N SER A 1123 -8.65 -51.65 -48.19
CA SER A 1123 -8.57 -51.43 -49.63
C SER A 1123 -8.77 -52.74 -50.40
N ALA A 1124 -9.32 -52.64 -51.61
CA ALA A 1124 -9.34 -53.71 -52.60
C ALA A 1124 -8.87 -53.17 -53.95
N VAL A 1125 -8.23 -54.01 -54.77
CA VAL A 1125 -7.73 -53.61 -56.09
C VAL A 1125 -8.54 -54.24 -57.22
N VAL A 1126 -8.62 -53.55 -58.36
CA VAL A 1126 -9.20 -54.06 -59.61
C VAL A 1126 -8.43 -53.52 -60.81
N GLN A 1127 -8.34 -54.26 -61.90
CA GLN A 1127 -7.74 -53.81 -63.16
C GLN A 1127 -8.82 -53.66 -64.23
N ILE A 1128 -8.65 -52.70 -65.14
CA ILE A 1128 -9.58 -52.47 -66.26
C ILE A 1128 -8.96 -52.90 -67.59
N SER A 1129 -9.66 -53.72 -68.35
CA SER A 1129 -9.34 -54.06 -69.74
C SER A 1129 -10.21 -53.25 -70.70
N GLN A 1130 -9.73 -53.10 -71.94
CA GLN A 1130 -10.44 -52.43 -73.02
C GLN A 1130 -10.68 -53.36 -74.20
N SER A 1131 -11.67 -53.03 -75.02
CA SER A 1131 -11.81 -53.53 -76.39
C SER A 1131 -11.40 -52.44 -77.38
N THR A 1132 -10.94 -52.82 -78.57
CA THR A 1132 -10.55 -51.89 -79.63
C THR A 1132 -11.01 -52.40 -80.97
N ILE A 1133 -11.50 -51.53 -81.85
CA ILE A 1133 -11.72 -51.88 -83.25
C ILE A 1133 -10.85 -50.98 -84.13
N ALA A 1134 -10.04 -51.59 -84.98
CA ALA A 1134 -9.18 -50.89 -85.93
C ALA A 1134 -9.35 -51.50 -87.33
N GLY A 1135 -9.06 -50.69 -88.34
CA GLY A 1135 -9.10 -51.12 -89.74
C GLY A 1135 -8.43 -50.08 -90.64
N THR A 1136 -8.54 -50.30 -91.95
CA THR A 1136 -7.94 -49.43 -92.97
C THR A 1136 -8.95 -49.16 -94.08
N VAL A 1137 -9.08 -47.89 -94.48
CA VAL A 1137 -9.77 -47.48 -95.71
C VAL A 1137 -8.71 -47.24 -96.79
N PHE A 1138 -8.87 -47.89 -97.94
CA PHE A 1138 -7.89 -47.83 -99.02
C PHE A 1138 -8.57 -47.82 -100.39
N GLY A 1139 -7.92 -47.17 -101.36
CA GLY A 1139 -8.35 -47.14 -102.75
C GLY A 1139 -7.75 -48.32 -103.50
N ASP A 1140 -8.58 -49.31 -103.81
CA ASP A 1140 -8.18 -50.48 -104.58
C ASP A 1140 -8.27 -50.19 -106.10
N THR A 1141 -7.26 -49.51 -106.64
CA THR A 1141 -7.25 -49.13 -108.06
C THR A 1141 -6.96 -50.29 -109.01
N ASN A 1142 -6.31 -51.35 -108.50
CA ASN A 1142 -5.93 -52.52 -109.29
C ASN A 1142 -6.97 -53.67 -109.19
N LEU A 1143 -7.96 -53.52 -108.29
CA LEU A 1143 -9.11 -54.38 -108.07
C LEU A 1143 -8.77 -55.75 -107.43
N ASP A 1144 -7.67 -55.85 -106.69
CA ASP A 1144 -7.20 -57.10 -106.08
C ASP A 1144 -7.71 -57.34 -104.64
N ASN A 1145 -8.41 -56.37 -104.04
CA ASN A 1145 -8.92 -56.38 -102.67
C ASN A 1145 -7.84 -56.60 -101.58
N ILE A 1146 -6.57 -56.33 -101.86
CA ILE A 1146 -5.47 -56.43 -100.90
C ILE A 1146 -4.92 -55.02 -100.66
N VAL A 1147 -4.77 -54.63 -99.39
CA VAL A 1147 -4.18 -53.32 -99.07
C VAL A 1147 -2.71 -53.29 -99.46
N GLN A 1148 -2.34 -52.45 -100.43
CA GLN A 1148 -0.95 -52.22 -100.82
C GLN A 1148 -0.41 -50.87 -100.33
N SER A 1149 0.92 -50.71 -100.36
CA SER A 1149 1.57 -49.47 -99.92
C SER A 1149 1.20 -48.30 -100.83
N GLY A 1150 0.71 -47.20 -100.24
CA GLY A 1150 0.29 -45.99 -100.96
C GLY A 1150 -1.21 -45.93 -101.30
N GLU A 1151 -1.98 -46.99 -101.01
CA GLU A 1151 -3.41 -47.04 -101.32
C GLU A 1151 -4.31 -46.49 -100.20
N GLY A 1152 -3.77 -46.27 -98.99
CA GLY A 1152 -4.54 -45.75 -97.85
C GLY A 1152 -5.16 -44.38 -98.12
N ILE A 1153 -6.44 -44.21 -97.76
CA ILE A 1153 -7.17 -42.95 -97.95
C ILE A 1153 -7.27 -42.22 -96.62
N ALA A 1154 -6.64 -41.05 -96.53
CA ALA A 1154 -6.64 -40.23 -95.33
C ALA A 1154 -7.90 -39.37 -95.18
N GLY A 1155 -8.27 -39.06 -93.93
CA GLY A 1155 -9.35 -38.12 -93.61
C GLY A 1155 -10.76 -38.67 -93.86
N VAL A 1156 -10.92 -39.98 -94.03
CA VAL A 1156 -12.22 -40.63 -94.19
C VAL A 1156 -12.88 -40.76 -92.83
N THR A 1157 -14.14 -40.32 -92.72
CA THR A 1157 -14.89 -40.39 -91.45
C THR A 1157 -15.53 -41.76 -91.28
N LEU A 1158 -15.22 -42.42 -90.17
CA LEU A 1158 -15.82 -43.66 -89.73
C LEU A 1158 -16.73 -43.39 -88.54
N THR A 1159 -17.96 -43.87 -88.59
CA THR A 1159 -18.91 -43.80 -87.47
C THR A 1159 -19.15 -45.20 -86.92
N LEU A 1160 -18.74 -45.43 -85.67
CA LEU A 1160 -19.10 -46.62 -84.91
C LEU A 1160 -20.42 -46.37 -84.18
N SER A 1161 -21.37 -47.30 -84.29
CA SER A 1161 -22.62 -47.32 -83.54
C SER A 1161 -22.91 -48.74 -83.07
N GLY A 1162 -23.52 -48.92 -81.90
CA GLY A 1162 -23.91 -50.23 -81.41
C GLY A 1162 -24.29 -50.20 -79.94
N THR A 1163 -24.23 -51.35 -79.28
CA THR A 1163 -24.52 -51.47 -77.85
C THR A 1163 -23.37 -52.13 -77.12
N ASP A 1164 -23.02 -51.64 -75.94
CA ASP A 1164 -22.16 -52.40 -75.04
C ASP A 1164 -22.86 -53.68 -74.54
N ALA A 1165 -22.12 -54.54 -73.84
CA ALA A 1165 -22.63 -55.80 -73.28
C ALA A 1165 -23.73 -55.60 -72.22
N ALA A 1166 -23.92 -54.37 -71.72
CA ALA A 1166 -25.00 -54.00 -70.81
C ALA A 1166 -26.21 -53.40 -71.56
N GLY A 1167 -26.18 -53.32 -72.89
CA GLY A 1167 -27.25 -52.79 -73.73
C GLY A 1167 -27.26 -51.27 -73.89
N ASN A 1168 -26.26 -50.55 -73.37
CA ASN A 1168 -26.17 -49.11 -73.55
C ASN A 1168 -25.69 -48.77 -74.96
N ALA A 1169 -26.34 -47.81 -75.61
CA ALA A 1169 -25.92 -47.35 -76.92
C ALA A 1169 -24.52 -46.69 -76.86
N VAL A 1170 -23.62 -47.12 -77.74
CA VAL A 1170 -22.30 -46.52 -77.95
C VAL A 1170 -22.28 -45.94 -79.35
N SER A 1171 -21.95 -44.64 -79.47
CA SER A 1171 -21.76 -43.97 -80.75
C SER A 1171 -20.48 -43.16 -80.70
N ARG A 1172 -19.59 -43.38 -81.67
CA ARG A 1172 -18.30 -42.69 -81.77
C ARG A 1172 -17.96 -42.44 -83.23
N THR A 1173 -17.21 -41.38 -83.48
CA THR A 1173 -16.61 -41.13 -84.79
C THR A 1173 -15.09 -41.11 -84.66
N THR A 1174 -14.41 -41.51 -85.73
CA THR A 1174 -12.97 -41.33 -85.90
C THR A 1174 -12.69 -41.02 -87.38
N THR A 1175 -11.47 -40.64 -87.70
CA THR A 1175 -11.04 -40.41 -89.08
C THR A 1175 -9.79 -41.23 -89.39
N THR A 1176 -9.60 -41.61 -90.64
CA THR A 1176 -8.39 -42.31 -91.06
C THR A 1176 -7.16 -41.42 -91.06
N ASP A 1177 -6.01 -41.98 -90.70
CA ASP A 1177 -4.70 -41.34 -90.79
C ASP A 1177 -4.16 -41.29 -92.23
N SER A 1178 -2.94 -40.76 -92.43
CA SER A 1178 -2.32 -40.64 -93.76
C SER A 1178 -2.09 -41.97 -94.49
N ALA A 1179 -2.11 -43.09 -93.78
CA ALA A 1179 -1.97 -44.43 -94.32
C ALA A 1179 -3.34 -45.14 -94.44
N GLY A 1180 -4.44 -44.43 -94.21
CA GLY A 1180 -5.80 -44.95 -94.29
C GLY A 1180 -6.28 -45.67 -93.03
N ASN A 1181 -5.49 -45.73 -91.96
CA ASN A 1181 -5.86 -46.52 -90.77
C ASN A 1181 -6.78 -45.74 -89.84
N PHE A 1182 -7.76 -46.43 -89.25
CA PHE A 1182 -8.60 -45.88 -88.18
C PHE A 1182 -8.55 -46.75 -86.93
N LEU A 1183 -8.80 -46.12 -85.77
CA LEU A 1183 -8.87 -46.79 -84.47
C LEU A 1183 -10.03 -46.24 -83.63
N PHE A 1184 -10.87 -47.14 -83.16
CA PHE A 1184 -11.78 -46.95 -82.04
C PHE A 1184 -11.18 -47.63 -80.81
N ASP A 1185 -10.44 -46.86 -80.02
CA ASP A 1185 -9.78 -47.32 -78.79
C ASP A 1185 -10.72 -47.25 -77.57
N ARG A 1186 -10.42 -47.95 -76.47
CA ARG A 1186 -11.16 -47.87 -75.18
C ARG A 1186 -12.66 -48.14 -75.31
N LEU A 1187 -13.04 -49.08 -76.16
CA LEU A 1187 -14.42 -49.51 -76.28
C LEU A 1187 -14.79 -50.42 -75.09
N PRO A 1188 -16.01 -50.27 -74.54
CA PRO A 1188 -16.63 -51.34 -73.78
C PRO A 1188 -16.65 -52.64 -74.61
N LYS A 1189 -16.75 -53.79 -73.95
CA LYS A 1189 -17.13 -55.02 -74.63
C LYS A 1189 -18.56 -54.85 -75.14
N GLY A 1190 -18.86 -55.20 -76.39
CA GLY A 1190 -20.17 -54.94 -76.98
C GLY A 1190 -20.30 -55.45 -78.41
N THR A 1191 -21.43 -55.15 -79.04
CA THR A 1191 -21.65 -55.43 -80.46
C THR A 1191 -21.82 -54.13 -81.22
N TYR A 1192 -20.99 -53.92 -82.24
CA TYR A 1192 -20.82 -52.66 -82.94
C TYR A 1192 -20.96 -52.81 -84.45
N SER A 1193 -21.32 -51.71 -85.09
CA SER A 1193 -21.34 -51.53 -86.54
C SER A 1193 -20.50 -50.30 -86.87
N ILE A 1194 -19.67 -50.39 -87.89
CA ILE A 1194 -18.86 -49.28 -88.39
C ILE A 1194 -19.38 -48.91 -89.76
N VAL A 1195 -19.67 -47.63 -89.94
CA VAL A 1195 -20.11 -47.05 -91.21
C VAL A 1195 -19.05 -46.10 -91.72
N GLU A 1196 -18.58 -46.33 -92.94
CA GLU A 1196 -17.73 -45.39 -93.66
C GLU A 1196 -18.58 -44.30 -94.33
N THR A 1197 -18.17 -43.04 -94.19
CA THR A 1197 -18.68 -41.97 -95.04
C THR A 1197 -17.91 -41.98 -96.34
N GLN A 1198 -18.56 -42.29 -97.46
CA GLN A 1198 -17.90 -42.43 -98.77
C GLN A 1198 -16.99 -41.23 -99.07
N PRO A 1199 -15.68 -41.46 -99.31
CA PRO A 1199 -14.76 -40.40 -99.66
C PRO A 1199 -15.17 -39.74 -100.99
N PRO A 1200 -15.16 -38.41 -101.10
CA PRO A 1200 -15.48 -37.75 -102.36
C PRO A 1200 -14.58 -38.23 -103.50
N ARG A 1201 -15.15 -38.36 -104.72
CA ARG A 1201 -14.44 -38.80 -105.95
C ARG A 1201 -13.86 -40.22 -105.90
N THR A 1202 -14.30 -41.04 -104.95
CA THR A 1202 -14.06 -42.48 -104.96
C THR A 1202 -15.35 -43.22 -105.27
N TYR A 1203 -15.23 -44.44 -105.80
CA TYR A 1203 -16.36 -45.35 -105.93
C TYR A 1203 -16.34 -46.33 -104.76
N ASP A 1204 -17.51 -46.58 -104.20
CA ASP A 1204 -17.69 -47.61 -103.19
C ASP A 1204 -17.41 -49.01 -103.75
N ARG A 1205 -16.88 -49.91 -102.91
CA ARG A 1205 -16.53 -51.28 -103.29
C ARG A 1205 -16.69 -52.24 -102.11
N TYR A 1206 -15.77 -53.19 -101.91
CA TYR A 1206 -15.95 -54.29 -100.98
C TYR A 1206 -15.52 -53.89 -99.57
N GLU A 1207 -16.41 -54.05 -98.59
CA GLU A 1207 -15.97 -54.12 -97.20
C GLU A 1207 -15.42 -55.51 -96.90
N THR A 1208 -14.34 -55.56 -96.14
CA THR A 1208 -13.78 -56.81 -95.62
C THR A 1208 -13.89 -56.81 -94.10
N ALA A 1209 -14.63 -57.79 -93.56
CA ALA A 1209 -14.68 -57.99 -92.12
C ALA A 1209 -13.27 -58.31 -91.58
N GLY A 1210 -12.90 -57.66 -90.48
CA GLY A 1210 -11.59 -57.85 -89.85
C GLY A 1210 -11.47 -59.18 -89.09
N SER A 1211 -10.37 -59.32 -88.35
CA SER A 1211 -10.08 -60.54 -87.56
C SER A 1211 -11.09 -60.86 -86.45
N VAL A 1212 -11.87 -59.86 -86.02
CA VAL A 1212 -12.96 -60.01 -85.03
C VAL A 1212 -14.29 -60.40 -85.66
N GLY A 1213 -14.34 -60.57 -86.99
CA GLY A 1213 -15.56 -60.86 -87.74
C GLY A 1213 -16.39 -59.62 -88.02
N GLY A 1214 -17.66 -59.83 -88.36
CA GLY A 1214 -18.60 -58.80 -88.80
C GLY A 1214 -19.36 -59.24 -90.04
N THR A 1215 -20.50 -58.61 -90.29
CA THR A 1215 -21.32 -58.82 -91.47
C THR A 1215 -21.15 -57.65 -92.43
N VAL A 1216 -20.72 -57.94 -93.65
CA VAL A 1216 -20.57 -56.97 -94.74
C VAL A 1216 -21.68 -57.15 -95.77
N ASN A 1217 -22.04 -56.09 -96.49
CA ASN A 1217 -23.06 -56.14 -97.53
C ASN A 1217 -22.49 -55.82 -98.91
N ASN A 1218 -21.65 -56.72 -99.39
CA ASN A 1218 -20.98 -56.64 -100.69
C ASN A 1218 -21.87 -56.96 -101.90
N ALA A 1219 -23.20 -57.05 -101.70
CA ALA A 1219 -24.17 -57.25 -102.78
C ALA A 1219 -24.69 -55.92 -103.36
N THR A 1220 -24.47 -54.80 -102.67
CA THR A 1220 -24.91 -53.46 -103.09
C THR A 1220 -23.80 -52.44 -102.83
N PHE A 1221 -23.41 -51.70 -103.86
CA PHE A 1221 -22.40 -50.63 -103.76
C PHE A 1221 -23.06 -49.25 -103.89
N GLY A 1222 -22.57 -48.25 -103.16
CA GLY A 1222 -22.96 -46.85 -103.32
C GLY A 1222 -22.68 -45.99 -102.11
N SER A 1223 -22.79 -44.66 -102.24
CA SER A 1223 -22.42 -43.71 -101.17
C SER A 1223 -23.38 -43.67 -99.95
N GLY A 1224 -24.28 -44.66 -99.83
CA GLY A 1224 -25.29 -44.71 -98.77
C GLY A 1224 -24.80 -45.55 -97.58
N PRO A 1225 -25.22 -45.23 -96.34
CA PRO A 1225 -24.75 -45.95 -95.14
C PRO A 1225 -24.93 -47.48 -95.22
N ALA A 1226 -26.01 -47.98 -95.83
CA ALA A 1226 -26.31 -49.41 -95.90
C ALA A 1226 -25.38 -50.23 -96.81
N ALA A 1227 -24.66 -49.57 -97.73
CA ALA A 1227 -23.59 -50.18 -98.52
C ALA A 1227 -22.28 -50.18 -97.72
N ASN A 1228 -21.91 -49.01 -97.18
CA ASN A 1228 -20.63 -48.77 -96.52
C ASN A 1228 -20.54 -49.23 -95.05
N THR A 1229 -21.16 -50.35 -94.68
CA THR A 1229 -21.25 -50.79 -93.26
C THR A 1229 -20.64 -52.16 -93.03
N ILE A 1230 -19.78 -52.26 -92.02
CA ILE A 1230 -19.44 -53.52 -91.35
C ILE A 1230 -20.25 -53.62 -90.06
N GLY A 1231 -21.30 -54.44 -90.06
CA GLY A 1231 -22.18 -54.63 -88.92
C GLY A 1231 -21.78 -55.80 -88.02
N ASN A 1232 -22.43 -55.92 -86.85
CA ASN A 1232 -22.34 -57.10 -85.96
C ASN A 1232 -20.91 -57.51 -85.55
N ILE A 1233 -20.04 -56.54 -85.30
CA ILE A 1233 -18.68 -56.75 -84.75
C ILE A 1233 -18.81 -56.98 -83.24
N VAL A 1234 -18.44 -58.16 -82.73
CA VAL A 1234 -18.64 -58.59 -81.32
C VAL A 1234 -17.35 -58.59 -80.52
#